data_AF-A0A328ST45-F1
#
_entry.id   AF-A0A328ST45-F1
#
_cell.length_a   1.000
_cell.length_b   1.000
_cell.length_c   1.000
_cell.angle_alpha   90.00
_cell.angle_beta   90.00
_cell.angle_gamma   90.00
#
_symmetry.space_group_name_H-M   'P 1'
#
loop_
_entity.id
_entity.type
_entity.pdbx_description
1 polymer ?
#
loop_
_entity_poly.entity_id
_entity_poly.type
_entity_poly.pdbx_seq_one_letter_code
_entity_poly.pdbx_strand_id
1 'polypeptide(L)'
;NLNNNNAKWDGGAIYNDNDGMVNITESNLTHNNATTGGAIFNGESSTVNITDSNLTHNKATDGSGGAIRNWGSVFCTGSTFELNTPENYIISEENGQQKIKLATDDYFITTNNDTVIIYLDDDKTINYTGPLNGYNVTKGHKIRLNVNGTNTETFRDNTFILYDNKVTNYTQLVDAVNNAKESNEDNYYIYLFPGNYNATENMTWADATGSIRNLIINGNNITLDGNEKHQFMYVSSGYNLTLKNITLTNYTAEYGGAIDNNGNVTITDSTLTNNIASHMGGAINNNGNMTLTNTNLNKNTVTGHIEGWGGAIRNTGTLTITDSNLNNNFASYLGGAIYNSEGTININRTNFYYNIADYSTGGAIYNNAILNICDSTFNKNKASDGGGAILNWGNVIITNSIFNNSPETIKNNANLILNNTTLSNNSEAISNSGTLNITHSTLNNNEGAINNKGTININHTNLTHNTGFSGGAITNNGTLNITHTNLTHNTAYSGGAIYNRMGCTINITHSNLNYNNATLSGGAIYNSGTLNINHSNLTHNTANTTGGAIQTVRDNLWINDSDFYKNKATTEQTDAIYTIIVVNTVNITIENSTFRENNMTINKNRSAHLTLNITNNTFTNTTFNINNYNETGNISVFIAKNNLNRSIGHLKDHIKQISVDITGENDYYEYHDSNRTYLVEDNIRFKENTTIKVTANNSSPFIGNNITITINLTDTGNNPLSGRNVSLVINEENPVNLTTDNGIATANISFDVAQENTLTVRFDGELDYNASNDTITVNSQKLPTNITATLTNNTIRNTTINVLVTDTHNNKKVTTGQIEVYDNNDKKVGNATVNSTGTTTINLDVKTKDITELNVKYMGTDDYVNSTYKIS
;
A
#
# COMPACT_ATOMS: atom_id res chain seq x y z
N ASN A 1 4.30 -34.46 -37.64
CA ASN A 1 3.51 -33.37 -38.26
C ASN A 1 3.74 -33.36 -39.77
N LEU A 2 2.74 -33.75 -40.54
CA LEU A 2 2.72 -33.70 -42.01
C LEU A 2 1.57 -32.79 -42.42
N ASN A 3 1.86 -31.50 -42.58
CA ASN A 3 0.83 -30.49 -42.78
C ASN A 3 1.04 -29.73 -44.09
N ASN A 4 -0.04 -29.24 -44.70
CA ASN A 4 -0.01 -28.39 -45.90
C ASN A 4 0.67 -29.03 -47.12
N ASN A 5 0.67 -30.35 -47.23
CA ASN A 5 1.23 -31.04 -48.39
C ASN A 5 0.20 -31.12 -49.52
N ASN A 6 0.66 -31.11 -50.77
CA ASN A 6 -0.21 -31.15 -51.94
C ASN A 6 0.30 -32.18 -52.95
N ALA A 7 -0.43 -33.29 -53.11
CA ALA A 7 -0.15 -34.31 -54.10
C ALA A 7 -1.07 -34.13 -55.31
N LYS A 8 -0.54 -34.39 -56.51
CA LYS A 8 -1.36 -34.34 -57.72
C LYS A 8 -2.39 -35.46 -57.76
N TRP A 9 -2.05 -36.64 -57.27
CA TRP A 9 -2.87 -37.85 -57.38
C TRP A 9 -3.25 -38.38 -56.01
N ASP A 10 -2.38 -39.12 -55.34
CA ASP A 10 -2.79 -39.93 -54.20
C ASP A 10 -2.00 -39.54 -52.94
N GLY A 11 -2.68 -39.48 -51.79
CA GLY A 11 -2.04 -39.39 -50.49
C GLY A 11 -1.31 -38.08 -50.26
N GLY A 12 -2.05 -37.01 -49.93
CA GLY A 12 -1.48 -35.65 -49.85
C GLY A 12 -0.26 -35.55 -48.94
N ALA A 13 -0.27 -36.27 -47.82
CA ALA A 13 0.85 -36.42 -46.91
C ALA A 13 1.58 -37.77 -47.06
N ILE A 14 0.84 -38.87 -47.21
CA ILE A 14 1.38 -40.23 -47.23
C ILE A 14 0.72 -41.05 -48.34
N TYR A 15 1.55 -41.62 -49.21
CA TYR A 15 1.18 -42.65 -50.17
C TYR A 15 1.79 -43.99 -49.74
N ASN A 16 0.96 -44.97 -49.41
CA ASN A 16 1.36 -46.31 -49.00
C ASN A 16 0.81 -47.34 -49.99
N ASP A 17 1.66 -48.15 -50.60
CA ASP A 17 1.27 -49.17 -51.59
C ASP A 17 2.33 -50.29 -51.66
N ASN A 18 2.09 -51.37 -52.42
CA ASN A 18 2.99 -52.51 -52.64
C ASN A 18 3.43 -53.20 -51.33
N ASP A 19 2.47 -53.72 -50.55
CA ASP A 19 2.69 -54.39 -49.25
C ASP A 19 3.35 -53.49 -48.18
N GLY A 20 3.22 -52.18 -48.32
CA GLY A 20 3.83 -51.20 -47.41
C GLY A 20 3.16 -51.17 -46.03
N MET A 21 3.96 -50.92 -44.98
CA MET A 21 3.48 -50.78 -43.59
C MET A 21 3.87 -49.42 -43.01
N VAL A 22 2.88 -48.62 -42.60
CA VAL A 22 3.07 -47.28 -42.02
C VAL A 22 2.51 -47.23 -40.61
N ASN A 23 3.29 -46.71 -39.65
CA ASN A 23 2.86 -46.45 -38.28
C ASN A 23 2.85 -44.95 -37.99
N ILE A 24 1.73 -44.42 -37.52
CA ILE A 24 1.48 -43.01 -37.21
C ILE A 24 0.98 -42.95 -35.77
N THR A 25 1.75 -42.29 -34.92
CA THR A 25 1.43 -42.15 -33.48
C THR A 25 1.59 -40.70 -33.08
N GLU A 26 0.66 -40.17 -32.30
CA GLU A 26 0.72 -38.81 -31.73
C GLU A 26 1.07 -37.73 -32.76
N SER A 27 0.49 -37.83 -33.97
CA SER A 27 0.90 -37.03 -35.12
C SER A 27 -0.23 -36.18 -35.69
N ASN A 28 0.10 -34.97 -36.15
CA ASN A 28 -0.82 -34.12 -36.89
C ASN A 28 -0.63 -34.28 -38.40
N LEU A 29 -1.69 -34.65 -39.11
CA LEU A 29 -1.80 -34.66 -40.56
C LEU A 29 -2.90 -33.69 -40.96
N THR A 30 -2.54 -32.43 -41.21
CA THR A 30 -3.55 -31.37 -41.40
C THR A 30 -3.37 -30.56 -42.67
N HIS A 31 -4.46 -30.07 -43.24
CA HIS A 31 -4.43 -29.20 -44.43
C HIS A 31 -3.74 -29.84 -45.65
N ASN A 32 -3.72 -31.17 -45.76
CA ASN A 32 -3.14 -31.85 -46.92
C ASN A 32 -4.17 -31.97 -48.04
N ASN A 33 -3.71 -31.94 -49.28
CA ASN A 33 -4.56 -32.00 -50.46
C ASN A 33 -4.07 -33.06 -51.46
N ALA A 34 -4.99 -33.84 -52.02
CA ALA A 34 -4.72 -34.82 -53.08
C ALA A 34 -5.94 -34.97 -54.00
N THR A 35 -5.80 -35.72 -55.08
CA THR A 35 -6.97 -36.18 -55.84
C THR A 35 -7.73 -37.21 -55.04
N THR A 36 -7.07 -38.29 -54.59
CA THR A 36 -7.62 -39.32 -53.68
C THR A 36 -6.84 -39.33 -52.36
N GLY A 37 -7.51 -39.61 -51.23
CA GLY A 37 -6.83 -39.77 -49.95
C GLY A 37 -6.15 -38.48 -49.48
N GLY A 38 -6.94 -37.48 -49.07
CA GLY A 38 -6.46 -36.10 -48.90
C GLY A 38 -5.23 -35.97 -47.99
N ALA A 39 -5.12 -36.79 -46.94
CA ALA A 39 -3.86 -36.97 -46.21
C ALA A 39 -3.17 -38.29 -46.57
N ILE A 40 -3.90 -39.40 -46.53
CA ILE A 40 -3.33 -40.74 -46.66
C ILE A 40 -4.03 -41.49 -47.80
N PHE A 41 -3.25 -42.08 -48.67
CA PHE A 41 -3.68 -43.13 -49.57
C PHE A 41 -3.03 -44.46 -49.15
N ASN A 42 -3.83 -45.51 -49.00
CA ASN A 42 -3.38 -46.87 -48.72
C ASN A 42 -3.87 -47.83 -49.80
N GLY A 43 -2.95 -48.38 -50.59
CA GLY A 43 -3.19 -49.30 -51.69
C GLY A 43 -3.52 -50.73 -51.26
N GLU A 44 -3.86 -51.58 -52.24
CA GLU A 44 -4.22 -52.98 -52.02
C GLU A 44 -3.06 -53.73 -51.32
N SER A 45 -3.40 -54.61 -50.36
CA SER A 45 -2.44 -55.39 -49.54
C SER A 45 -1.54 -54.60 -48.55
N SER A 46 -1.64 -53.27 -48.52
CA SER A 46 -0.82 -52.42 -47.63
C SER A 46 -1.50 -52.14 -46.27
N THR A 47 -0.73 -51.80 -45.24
CA THR A 47 -1.21 -51.57 -43.85
C THR A 47 -0.85 -50.19 -43.32
N VAL A 48 -1.82 -49.47 -42.73
CA VAL A 48 -1.57 -48.23 -41.97
C VAL A 48 -2.10 -48.37 -40.54
N ASN A 49 -1.25 -48.12 -39.55
CA ASN A 49 -1.61 -48.04 -38.13
C ASN A 49 -1.58 -46.58 -37.67
N ILE A 50 -2.67 -46.09 -37.09
CA ILE A 50 -2.85 -44.71 -36.63
C ILE A 50 -3.29 -44.74 -35.17
N THR A 51 -2.58 -44.02 -34.32
CA THR A 51 -2.82 -43.98 -32.87
C THR A 51 -2.71 -42.55 -32.38
N ASP A 52 -3.72 -42.09 -31.62
CA ASP A 52 -3.73 -40.79 -30.94
C ASP A 52 -3.32 -39.60 -31.84
N SER A 53 -3.77 -39.61 -33.09
CA SER A 53 -3.33 -38.67 -34.14
C SER A 53 -4.47 -37.78 -34.63
N ASN A 54 -4.15 -36.61 -35.17
CA ASN A 54 -5.12 -35.64 -35.68
C ASN A 54 -5.08 -35.60 -37.21
N LEU A 55 -6.19 -35.97 -37.84
CA LEU A 55 -6.37 -35.91 -39.28
C LEU A 55 -7.47 -34.89 -39.59
N THR A 56 -7.09 -33.62 -39.73
CA THR A 56 -8.06 -32.52 -39.84
C THR A 56 -7.81 -31.64 -41.07
N HIS A 57 -8.86 -31.05 -41.65
CA HIS A 57 -8.75 -30.10 -42.77
C HIS A 57 -8.10 -30.67 -44.05
N ASN A 58 -8.10 -31.99 -44.25
CA ASN A 58 -7.52 -32.60 -45.44
C ASN A 58 -8.55 -32.67 -46.58
N LYS A 59 -8.09 -32.65 -47.84
CA LYS A 59 -8.96 -32.53 -49.00
C LYS A 59 -8.59 -33.53 -50.10
N ALA A 60 -9.57 -34.34 -50.50
CA ALA A 60 -9.57 -35.17 -51.71
C ALA A 60 -10.51 -34.52 -52.75
N THR A 61 -10.00 -34.21 -53.94
CA THR A 61 -10.79 -33.48 -54.96
C THR A 61 -11.78 -34.35 -55.73
N ASP A 62 -11.57 -35.68 -55.78
CA ASP A 62 -12.45 -36.61 -56.49
C ASP A 62 -13.61 -37.14 -55.64
N GLY A 63 -13.64 -36.78 -54.35
CA GLY A 63 -14.64 -37.29 -53.40
C GLY A 63 -14.30 -38.64 -52.77
N SER A 64 -13.08 -39.15 -52.92
CA SER A 64 -12.65 -40.43 -52.37
C SER A 64 -11.66 -40.25 -51.22
N GLY A 65 -12.13 -40.40 -49.97
CA GLY A 65 -11.28 -40.44 -48.77
C GLY A 65 -10.70 -39.09 -48.37
N GLY A 66 -11.51 -38.19 -47.80
CA GLY A 66 -11.11 -36.82 -47.48
C GLY A 66 -9.88 -36.71 -46.58
N ALA A 67 -9.80 -37.54 -45.53
CA ALA A 67 -8.56 -37.75 -44.78
C ALA A 67 -7.80 -38.97 -45.31
N ILE A 68 -8.46 -40.11 -45.37
CA ILE A 68 -7.85 -41.41 -45.70
C ILE A 68 -8.66 -42.05 -46.81
N ARG A 69 -7.97 -42.50 -47.85
CA ARG A 69 -8.49 -43.45 -48.83
C ARG A 69 -7.81 -44.79 -48.60
N ASN A 70 -8.60 -45.85 -48.40
CA ASN A 70 -8.07 -47.17 -48.10
C ASN A 70 -8.56 -48.25 -49.08
N TRP A 71 -7.64 -49.10 -49.55
CA TRP A 71 -7.89 -50.36 -50.26
C TRP A 71 -7.19 -51.57 -49.61
N GLY A 72 -6.34 -51.33 -48.61
CA GLY A 72 -5.68 -52.35 -47.80
C GLY A 72 -6.27 -52.45 -46.38
N SER A 73 -5.41 -52.62 -45.39
CA SER A 73 -5.78 -52.64 -43.96
C SER A 73 -5.47 -51.32 -43.27
N VAL A 74 -6.41 -50.78 -42.49
CA VAL A 74 -6.15 -49.64 -41.59
C VAL A 74 -6.58 -49.99 -40.18
N PHE A 75 -5.70 -49.68 -39.22
CA PHE A 75 -5.97 -49.73 -37.80
C PHE A 75 -5.89 -48.30 -37.27
N CYS A 76 -6.97 -47.79 -36.68
CA CYS A 76 -7.00 -46.42 -36.20
C CYS A 76 -7.63 -46.39 -34.80
N THR A 77 -6.91 -45.87 -33.80
CA THR A 77 -7.44 -45.74 -32.45
C THR A 77 -7.14 -44.38 -31.83
N GLY A 78 -8.05 -43.86 -31.01
CA GLY A 78 -7.84 -42.60 -30.26
C GLY A 78 -7.62 -41.35 -31.12
N SER A 79 -7.90 -41.43 -32.44
CA SER A 79 -7.54 -40.38 -33.39
C SER A 79 -8.72 -39.47 -33.74
N THR A 80 -8.44 -38.21 -34.08
CA THR A 80 -9.45 -37.18 -34.35
C THR A 80 -9.57 -36.87 -35.84
N PHE A 81 -10.80 -36.81 -36.33
CA PHE A 81 -11.17 -36.43 -37.69
C PHE A 81 -12.10 -35.20 -37.65
N GLU A 82 -11.70 -34.14 -38.34
CA GLU A 82 -12.44 -32.88 -38.36
C GLU A 82 -12.24 -32.16 -39.69
N LEU A 83 -13.33 -31.68 -40.30
CA LEU A 83 -13.30 -30.80 -41.49
C LEU A 83 -12.50 -31.33 -42.69
N ASN A 84 -12.43 -32.65 -42.83
CA ASN A 84 -11.90 -33.26 -44.04
C ASN A 84 -12.93 -33.18 -45.16
N THR A 85 -12.49 -33.06 -46.41
CA THR A 85 -13.37 -32.93 -47.58
C THR A 85 -13.06 -34.05 -48.57
N PRO A 86 -14.00 -34.96 -48.87
CA PRO A 86 -15.32 -35.08 -48.25
C PRO A 86 -15.26 -35.49 -46.78
N GLU A 87 -16.30 -35.15 -46.03
CA GLU A 87 -16.47 -35.52 -44.63
C GLU A 87 -16.87 -37.00 -44.53
N ASN A 88 -16.42 -37.72 -43.51
CA ASN A 88 -16.78 -39.13 -43.33
C ASN A 88 -18.25 -39.27 -42.89
N TYR A 89 -18.67 -38.45 -41.92
CA TYR A 89 -20.03 -38.36 -41.45
C TYR A 89 -20.59 -36.99 -41.78
N ILE A 90 -21.88 -36.92 -42.10
CA ILE A 90 -22.62 -35.69 -42.36
C ILE A 90 -23.91 -35.67 -41.56
N ILE A 91 -24.43 -34.47 -41.33
CA ILE A 91 -25.76 -34.25 -40.79
C ILE A 91 -26.69 -34.02 -41.98
N SER A 92 -27.78 -34.79 -42.06
CA SER A 92 -28.78 -34.63 -43.11
C SER A 92 -30.19 -34.67 -42.58
N GLU A 93 -31.09 -33.94 -43.24
CA GLU A 93 -32.49 -33.87 -42.87
C GLU A 93 -33.27 -35.06 -43.47
N GLU A 94 -33.93 -35.84 -42.61
CA GLU A 94 -34.76 -36.98 -42.98
C GLU A 94 -36.10 -36.88 -42.23
N ASN A 95 -37.22 -36.81 -42.97
CA ASN A 95 -38.57 -36.67 -42.40
C ASN A 95 -38.74 -35.50 -41.39
N GLY A 96 -38.01 -34.40 -41.60
CA GLY A 96 -38.04 -33.23 -40.72
C GLY A 96 -37.20 -33.35 -39.45
N GLN A 97 -36.31 -34.34 -39.36
CA GLN A 97 -35.32 -34.49 -38.28
C GLN A 97 -33.91 -34.52 -38.86
N GLN A 98 -32.96 -33.87 -38.19
CA GLN A 98 -31.54 -33.96 -38.55
C GLN A 98 -30.94 -35.25 -37.98
N LYS A 99 -30.35 -36.05 -38.85
CA LYS A 99 -29.74 -37.35 -38.52
C LYS A 99 -28.28 -37.35 -38.93
N ILE A 100 -27.44 -38.01 -38.14
CA ILE A 100 -26.05 -38.28 -38.51
C ILE A 100 -26.04 -39.51 -39.41
N LYS A 101 -25.39 -39.42 -40.56
CA LYS A 101 -25.17 -40.55 -41.47
C LYS A 101 -23.75 -40.55 -42.01
N LEU A 102 -23.33 -41.70 -42.52
CA LEU A 102 -22.13 -41.80 -43.33
C LEU A 102 -22.35 -41.05 -44.66
N ALA A 103 -21.41 -40.18 -45.05
CA ALA A 103 -21.59 -39.32 -46.22
C ALA A 103 -21.41 -40.05 -47.55
N THR A 104 -20.49 -41.01 -47.59
CA THR A 104 -20.07 -41.80 -48.75
C THR A 104 -19.35 -43.08 -48.29
N ASP A 105 -19.33 -44.13 -49.11
CA ASP A 105 -18.34 -45.21 -48.97
C ASP A 105 -16.94 -44.62 -49.27
N ASP A 106 -16.28 -44.10 -48.25
CA ASP A 106 -14.89 -43.61 -48.31
C ASP A 106 -13.86 -44.75 -48.36
N TYR A 107 -14.35 -46.00 -48.36
CA TYR A 107 -13.60 -47.27 -48.27
C TYR A 107 -12.68 -47.35 -47.04
N PHE A 108 -12.91 -46.48 -46.06
CA PHE A 108 -12.19 -46.42 -44.80
C PHE A 108 -13.11 -46.83 -43.64
N ILE A 109 -14.36 -46.38 -43.62
CA ILE A 109 -15.32 -46.66 -42.56
C ILE A 109 -16.52 -47.43 -43.12
N THR A 110 -16.79 -48.62 -42.56
CA THR A 110 -18.00 -49.40 -42.86
C THR A 110 -18.85 -49.54 -41.59
N THR A 111 -20.07 -48.98 -41.57
CA THR A 111 -20.86 -48.80 -40.33
C THR A 111 -22.23 -49.49 -40.40
N ASN A 112 -22.27 -50.79 -40.66
CA ASN A 112 -23.57 -51.46 -40.83
C ASN A 112 -24.29 -51.85 -39.52
N ASN A 113 -23.75 -51.61 -38.30
CA ASN A 113 -24.45 -51.79 -37.00
C ASN A 113 -23.70 -51.20 -35.77
N ASP A 114 -22.95 -50.10 -35.92
CA ASP A 114 -22.06 -49.63 -34.84
C ASP A 114 -22.78 -48.87 -33.72
N THR A 115 -22.32 -49.07 -32.48
CA THR A 115 -22.76 -48.27 -31.34
C THR A 115 -21.90 -47.02 -31.29
N VAL A 116 -22.52 -45.85 -31.31
CA VAL A 116 -21.83 -44.56 -31.21
C VAL A 116 -22.08 -43.94 -29.85
N ILE A 117 -21.09 -43.20 -29.36
CA ILE A 117 -21.21 -42.33 -28.19
C ILE A 117 -21.13 -40.91 -28.70
N ILE A 118 -22.18 -40.12 -28.48
CA ILE A 118 -22.26 -38.73 -28.91
C ILE A 118 -22.14 -37.83 -27.70
N TYR A 119 -21.32 -36.79 -27.87
CA TYR A 119 -21.20 -35.66 -26.98
C TYR A 119 -21.55 -34.41 -27.77
N LEU A 120 -22.26 -33.48 -27.14
CA LEU A 120 -22.56 -32.20 -27.74
C LEU A 120 -21.56 -31.13 -27.27
N ASP A 121 -21.19 -30.28 -28.21
CA ASP A 121 -20.25 -29.19 -28.08
C ASP A 121 -18.92 -29.66 -27.47
N ASP A 122 -18.38 -28.92 -26.51
CA ASP A 122 -17.19 -29.30 -25.77
C ASP A 122 -17.55 -30.00 -24.43
N ASP A 123 -18.78 -30.49 -24.27
CA ASP A 123 -19.20 -31.24 -23.10
C ASP A 123 -18.57 -32.65 -23.09
N LYS A 124 -18.19 -33.09 -21.89
CA LYS A 124 -17.69 -34.44 -21.62
C LYS A 124 -18.78 -35.38 -21.14
N THR A 125 -20.01 -34.90 -20.90
CA THR A 125 -21.15 -35.76 -20.60
C THR A 125 -21.64 -36.47 -21.85
N ILE A 126 -22.03 -37.74 -21.70
CA ILE A 126 -22.55 -38.54 -22.80
C ILE A 126 -24.00 -38.12 -23.05
N ASN A 127 -24.28 -37.56 -24.23
CA ASN A 127 -25.64 -37.20 -24.65
C ASN A 127 -26.41 -38.41 -25.19
N TYR A 128 -25.71 -39.34 -25.86
CA TYR A 128 -26.34 -40.51 -26.46
C TYR A 128 -25.37 -41.68 -26.58
N THR A 129 -25.90 -42.89 -26.37
CA THR A 129 -25.22 -44.16 -26.67
C THR A 129 -26.22 -45.08 -27.36
N GLY A 130 -25.90 -45.51 -28.58
CA GLY A 130 -26.80 -46.34 -29.37
C GLY A 130 -26.43 -46.38 -30.85
N PRO A 131 -27.31 -46.86 -31.74
CA PRO A 131 -27.05 -46.89 -33.18
C PRO A 131 -26.84 -45.48 -33.77
N LEU A 132 -25.97 -45.36 -34.78
CA LEU A 132 -25.60 -44.11 -35.48
C LEU A 132 -26.83 -43.25 -35.86
N ASN A 133 -27.82 -43.84 -36.54
CA ASN A 133 -29.01 -43.11 -37.03
C ASN A 133 -30.09 -42.90 -35.93
N GLY A 134 -29.88 -43.41 -34.72
CA GLY A 134 -30.85 -43.31 -33.63
C GLY A 134 -30.85 -41.95 -32.92
N TYR A 135 -29.79 -41.15 -33.09
CA TYR A 135 -29.69 -39.81 -32.51
C TYR A 135 -30.37 -38.76 -33.40
N ASN A 136 -31.16 -37.87 -32.80
CA ASN A 136 -31.68 -36.67 -33.44
C ASN A 136 -30.73 -35.52 -33.14
N VAL A 137 -30.11 -34.97 -34.17
CA VAL A 137 -29.24 -33.81 -34.04
C VAL A 137 -30.11 -32.60 -33.72
N THR A 138 -29.79 -31.96 -32.60
CA THR A 138 -30.33 -30.66 -32.24
C THR A 138 -29.60 -29.59 -33.03
N LYS A 139 -30.34 -28.57 -33.50
CA LYS A 139 -29.75 -27.50 -34.28
C LYS A 139 -28.75 -26.67 -33.46
N GLY A 140 -27.68 -26.22 -34.11
CA GLY A 140 -26.74 -25.29 -33.49
C GLY A 140 -25.80 -25.93 -32.47
N HIS A 141 -25.38 -27.17 -32.70
CA HIS A 141 -24.37 -27.85 -31.89
C HIS A 141 -23.16 -28.29 -32.74
N LYS A 142 -21.98 -28.29 -32.10
CA LYS A 142 -20.85 -29.12 -32.52
C LYS A 142 -21.07 -30.52 -31.98
N ILE A 143 -20.76 -31.55 -32.74
CA ILE A 143 -21.05 -32.93 -32.35
C ILE A 143 -19.74 -33.70 -32.35
N ARG A 144 -19.39 -34.23 -31.19
CA ARG A 144 -18.27 -35.15 -31.06
C ARG A 144 -18.81 -36.58 -31.06
N LEU A 145 -18.59 -37.27 -32.16
CA LEU A 145 -19.02 -38.63 -32.40
C LEU A 145 -17.86 -39.59 -32.16
N ASN A 146 -17.96 -40.41 -31.12
CA ASN A 146 -17.07 -41.53 -30.90
C ASN A 146 -17.72 -42.79 -31.47
N VAL A 147 -17.04 -43.44 -32.41
CA VAL A 147 -17.57 -44.62 -33.11
C VAL A 147 -16.94 -45.86 -32.51
N ASN A 148 -17.77 -46.73 -31.91
CA ASN A 148 -17.35 -48.00 -31.33
C ASN A 148 -18.00 -49.15 -32.11
N GLY A 149 -17.23 -49.71 -33.05
CA GLY A 149 -17.67 -50.87 -33.82
C GLY A 149 -17.90 -52.07 -32.91
N THR A 150 -19.03 -52.75 -33.05
CA THR A 150 -19.34 -53.94 -32.23
C THR A 150 -18.61 -55.20 -32.68
N ASN A 151 -17.65 -55.10 -33.62
CA ASN A 151 -16.68 -56.13 -33.96
C ASN A 151 -15.38 -55.51 -34.49
N THR A 152 -14.24 -56.06 -34.02
CA THR A 152 -12.83 -55.85 -34.38
C THR A 152 -12.06 -54.71 -33.68
N GLU A 153 -10.92 -55.09 -33.08
CA GLU A 153 -9.94 -54.30 -32.31
C GLU A 153 -9.25 -53.16 -33.11
N THR A 154 -9.77 -52.84 -34.30
CA THR A 154 -9.08 -52.13 -35.38
C THR A 154 -9.56 -50.69 -35.59
N PHE A 155 -10.75 -50.34 -35.08
CA PHE A 155 -11.31 -48.99 -35.18
C PHE A 155 -12.11 -48.62 -33.92
N ARG A 156 -11.42 -48.14 -32.88
CA ARG A 156 -12.02 -47.80 -31.57
C ARG A 156 -11.60 -46.44 -31.07
N ASP A 157 -12.46 -45.80 -30.29
CA ASP A 157 -12.16 -44.55 -29.59
C ASP A 157 -11.75 -43.38 -30.51
N ASN A 158 -12.05 -43.46 -31.81
CA ASN A 158 -11.81 -42.36 -32.73
C ASN A 158 -12.93 -41.32 -32.60
N THR A 159 -12.55 -40.05 -32.69
CA THR A 159 -13.44 -38.91 -32.55
C THR A 159 -13.66 -38.25 -33.91
N PHE A 160 -14.93 -38.12 -34.31
CA PHE A 160 -15.35 -37.32 -35.45
C PHE A 160 -16.05 -36.06 -34.98
N ILE A 161 -15.65 -34.90 -35.50
CA ILE A 161 -16.25 -33.62 -35.15
C ILE A 161 -17.12 -33.13 -36.31
N LEU A 162 -18.41 -32.97 -36.03
CA LEU A 162 -19.43 -32.52 -36.99
C LEU A 162 -20.04 -31.20 -36.55
N TYR A 163 -20.59 -30.48 -37.52
CA TYR A 163 -21.17 -29.15 -37.31
C TYR A 163 -22.51 -29.06 -38.02
N ASP A 164 -23.57 -28.81 -37.25
CA ASP A 164 -24.92 -28.73 -37.80
C ASP A 164 -25.12 -27.51 -38.71
N ASN A 165 -24.45 -26.40 -38.42
CA ASN A 165 -24.53 -25.17 -39.22
C ASN A 165 -23.15 -24.78 -39.72
N LYS A 166 -22.76 -25.36 -40.86
CA LYS A 166 -21.53 -24.99 -41.56
C LYS A 166 -21.67 -23.61 -42.21
N VAL A 167 -21.41 -22.56 -41.44
CA VAL A 167 -21.42 -21.18 -41.93
C VAL A 167 -20.09 -20.89 -42.62
N THR A 168 -20.13 -20.50 -43.89
CA THR A 168 -18.95 -20.19 -44.72
C THR A 168 -19.02 -18.79 -45.35
N ASN A 169 -20.09 -18.05 -45.13
CA ASN A 169 -20.21 -16.68 -45.61
C ASN A 169 -21.16 -15.85 -44.73
N TYR A 170 -21.16 -14.54 -44.96
CA TYR A 170 -21.94 -13.62 -44.13
C TYR A 170 -23.46 -13.83 -44.24
N THR A 171 -23.99 -14.12 -45.43
CA THR A 171 -25.43 -14.40 -45.60
C THR A 171 -25.85 -15.61 -44.78
N GLN A 172 -25.07 -16.69 -44.80
CA GLN A 172 -25.31 -17.87 -43.96
C GLN A 172 -25.20 -17.55 -42.46
N LEU A 173 -24.35 -16.61 -42.07
CA LEU A 173 -24.26 -16.17 -40.68
C LEU A 173 -25.55 -15.44 -40.25
N VAL A 174 -26.05 -14.54 -41.10
CA VAL A 174 -27.32 -13.85 -40.87
C VAL A 174 -28.47 -14.86 -40.76
N ASP A 175 -28.54 -15.82 -41.67
CA ASP A 175 -29.54 -16.90 -41.64
C ASP A 175 -29.44 -17.73 -40.36
N ALA A 176 -28.23 -18.09 -39.93
CA ALA A 176 -28.01 -18.85 -38.71
C ALA A 176 -28.44 -18.07 -37.45
N VAL A 177 -28.19 -16.76 -37.38
CA VAL A 177 -28.67 -15.90 -36.29
C VAL A 177 -30.19 -15.78 -36.29
N ASN A 178 -30.82 -15.69 -37.46
CA ASN A 178 -32.28 -15.65 -37.56
C ASN A 178 -32.92 -16.98 -37.19
N ASN A 179 -32.34 -18.11 -37.62
CA ASN A 179 -32.77 -19.45 -37.20
C ASN A 179 -32.63 -19.64 -35.69
N ALA A 180 -31.57 -19.08 -35.09
CA ALA A 180 -31.39 -19.14 -33.65
C ALA A 180 -32.61 -18.55 -32.92
N LYS A 181 -33.18 -17.43 -33.38
CA LYS A 181 -34.33 -16.74 -32.74
C LYS A 181 -35.59 -17.62 -32.59
N GLU A 182 -35.73 -18.65 -33.40
CA GLU A 182 -36.87 -19.57 -33.37
C GLU A 182 -36.61 -20.80 -32.48
N SER A 183 -35.37 -20.95 -31.98
CA SER A 183 -34.95 -22.09 -31.18
C SER A 183 -35.53 -22.09 -29.77
N ASN A 184 -35.78 -23.29 -29.25
CA ASN A 184 -36.14 -23.53 -27.85
C ASN A 184 -35.01 -24.13 -27.02
N GLU A 185 -33.80 -24.13 -27.56
CA GLU A 185 -32.61 -24.57 -26.83
C GLU A 185 -32.19 -23.53 -25.79
N ASP A 186 -31.43 -23.98 -24.79
CA ASP A 186 -30.82 -23.08 -23.80
C ASP A 186 -29.67 -22.28 -24.41
N ASN A 187 -28.94 -22.88 -25.36
CA ASN A 187 -27.78 -22.31 -26.05
C ASN A 187 -27.85 -22.60 -27.54
N TYR A 188 -27.40 -21.66 -28.38
CA TYR A 188 -27.28 -21.86 -29.82
C TYR A 188 -25.87 -21.55 -30.28
N TYR A 189 -25.16 -22.54 -30.84
CA TYR A 189 -23.80 -22.40 -31.31
C TYR A 189 -23.72 -22.23 -32.83
N ILE A 190 -22.93 -21.25 -33.24
CA ILE A 190 -22.56 -20.99 -34.64
C ILE A 190 -21.04 -21.12 -34.75
N TYR A 191 -20.58 -21.93 -35.69
CA TYR A 191 -19.18 -22.12 -36.00
C TYR A 191 -18.88 -21.59 -37.40
N LEU A 192 -17.88 -20.72 -37.49
CA LEU A 192 -17.46 -20.15 -38.76
C LEU A 192 -16.38 -21.01 -39.41
N PHE A 193 -16.44 -21.13 -40.73
CA PHE A 193 -15.50 -21.87 -41.54
C PHE A 193 -14.91 -20.96 -42.61
N PRO A 194 -13.72 -21.28 -43.16
CA PRO A 194 -13.10 -20.45 -44.19
C PRO A 194 -14.07 -20.10 -45.33
N GLY A 195 -14.21 -18.81 -45.61
CA GLY A 195 -15.03 -18.29 -46.69
C GLY A 195 -15.23 -16.77 -46.64
N ASN A 196 -16.29 -16.25 -47.25
CA ASN A 196 -16.46 -14.81 -47.49
C ASN A 196 -17.39 -14.14 -46.48
N TYR A 197 -16.83 -13.36 -45.56
CA TYR A 197 -17.55 -12.72 -44.45
C TYR A 197 -17.63 -11.21 -44.57
N ASN A 198 -17.64 -10.70 -45.80
CA ASN A 198 -17.96 -9.31 -46.08
C ASN A 198 -19.43 -9.05 -45.76
N ALA A 199 -19.69 -8.14 -44.83
CA ALA A 199 -21.02 -7.83 -44.32
C ALA A 199 -21.93 -7.28 -45.42
N THR A 200 -23.15 -7.82 -45.48
CA THR A 200 -24.19 -7.42 -46.44
C THR A 200 -25.33 -6.65 -45.78
N GLU A 201 -25.47 -6.79 -44.46
CA GLU A 201 -26.51 -6.18 -43.64
C GLU A 201 -26.10 -6.16 -42.16
N ASN A 202 -26.84 -5.38 -41.36
CA ASN A 202 -26.68 -5.33 -39.91
C ASN A 202 -27.38 -6.53 -39.27
N MET A 203 -26.84 -7.11 -38.20
CA MET A 203 -27.54 -8.15 -37.43
C MET A 203 -28.12 -7.62 -36.11
N THR A 204 -29.17 -8.29 -35.64
CA THR A 204 -29.82 -7.98 -34.37
C THR A 204 -30.11 -9.27 -33.62
N TRP A 205 -29.65 -9.35 -32.36
CA TRP A 205 -30.00 -10.40 -31.41
C TRP A 205 -31.04 -9.86 -30.41
N ALA A 206 -32.30 -10.00 -30.81
CA ALA A 206 -33.50 -9.54 -30.10
C ALA A 206 -34.73 -10.31 -30.59
N ASP A 207 -35.87 -10.10 -29.92
CA ASP A 207 -37.21 -10.51 -30.34
C ASP A 207 -37.33 -11.98 -30.79
N ALA A 208 -36.62 -12.89 -30.10
CA ALA A 208 -36.73 -14.32 -30.30
C ALA A 208 -38.16 -14.80 -30.05
N THR A 209 -38.72 -15.51 -31.03
CA THR A 209 -40.04 -16.16 -30.94
C THR A 209 -39.98 -17.44 -30.10
N GLY A 210 -38.80 -18.07 -30.03
CA GLY A 210 -38.51 -19.18 -29.14
C GLY A 210 -38.07 -18.75 -27.73
N SER A 211 -37.74 -19.73 -26.91
CA SER A 211 -37.27 -19.52 -25.52
C SER A 211 -35.76 -19.23 -25.41
N ILE A 212 -34.98 -19.39 -26.48
CA ILE A 212 -33.54 -19.15 -26.50
C ILE A 212 -33.17 -17.73 -26.02
N ARG A 213 -32.11 -17.62 -25.23
CA ARG A 213 -31.52 -16.31 -24.87
C ARG A 213 -30.01 -16.27 -25.05
N ASN A 214 -29.34 -17.39 -25.33
CA ASN A 214 -27.88 -17.47 -25.37
C ASN A 214 -27.37 -17.83 -26.77
N LEU A 215 -26.78 -16.86 -27.46
CA LEU A 215 -26.12 -17.08 -28.75
C LEU A 215 -24.61 -17.14 -28.58
N ILE A 216 -23.97 -18.17 -29.13
CA ILE A 216 -22.53 -18.37 -29.09
C ILE A 216 -22.00 -18.44 -30.52
N ILE A 217 -21.10 -17.54 -30.90
CA ILE A 217 -20.43 -17.53 -32.20
C ILE A 217 -18.94 -17.80 -31.97
N ASN A 218 -18.49 -18.96 -32.42
CA ASN A 218 -17.08 -19.29 -32.50
C ASN A 218 -16.56 -18.95 -33.90
N GLY A 219 -15.74 -17.91 -33.95
CA GLY A 219 -15.16 -17.41 -35.17
C GLY A 219 -14.10 -18.32 -35.78
N ASN A 220 -13.53 -19.30 -35.06
CA ASN A 220 -12.46 -20.16 -35.58
C ASN A 220 -11.33 -19.37 -36.29
N ASN A 221 -10.97 -18.21 -35.74
CA ASN A 221 -10.00 -17.23 -36.27
C ASN A 221 -10.39 -16.59 -37.62
N ILE A 222 -11.67 -16.60 -37.98
CA ILE A 222 -12.18 -15.94 -39.17
C ILE A 222 -12.34 -14.43 -38.94
N THR A 223 -12.03 -13.66 -39.98
CA THR A 223 -12.26 -12.22 -40.06
C THR A 223 -13.58 -11.93 -40.74
N LEU A 224 -14.41 -11.10 -40.10
CA LEU A 224 -15.62 -10.52 -40.64
C LEU A 224 -15.35 -9.04 -40.91
N ASP A 225 -15.64 -8.61 -42.13
CA ASP A 225 -15.41 -7.23 -42.58
C ASP A 225 -16.75 -6.51 -42.73
N GLY A 226 -16.94 -5.42 -42.00
CA GLY A 226 -18.15 -4.60 -42.04
C GLY A 226 -18.36 -3.80 -43.34
N ASN A 227 -17.42 -3.88 -44.28
CA ASN A 227 -17.38 -3.13 -45.54
C ASN A 227 -17.55 -1.61 -45.36
N GLU A 228 -17.15 -1.09 -44.19
CA GLU A 228 -17.31 0.31 -43.78
C GLU A 228 -18.76 0.83 -43.77
N LYS A 229 -19.75 -0.06 -43.81
CA LYS A 229 -21.18 0.30 -44.00
C LYS A 229 -22.12 -0.29 -42.97
N HIS A 230 -21.73 -1.39 -42.36
CA HIS A 230 -22.62 -2.17 -41.50
C HIS A 230 -22.16 -2.14 -40.06
N GLN A 231 -23.11 -2.38 -39.16
CA GLN A 231 -22.85 -2.75 -37.77
C GLN A 231 -22.86 -4.27 -37.66
N PHE A 232 -21.97 -4.86 -36.87
CA PHE A 232 -21.96 -6.32 -36.70
C PHE A 232 -23.22 -6.78 -35.98
N MET A 233 -23.50 -6.27 -34.77
CA MET A 233 -24.66 -6.71 -34.02
C MET A 233 -25.17 -5.71 -32.98
N TYR A 234 -26.49 -5.50 -32.96
CA TYR A 234 -27.23 -4.96 -31.81
C TYR A 234 -27.72 -6.10 -30.91
N VAL A 235 -27.49 -6.00 -29.59
CA VAL A 235 -27.90 -7.00 -28.59
C VAL A 235 -28.89 -6.38 -27.61
N SER A 236 -30.13 -6.90 -27.57
CA SER A 236 -31.19 -6.35 -26.71
C SER A 236 -31.10 -6.82 -25.26
N SER A 237 -31.78 -6.10 -24.36
CA SER A 237 -31.87 -6.48 -22.94
C SER A 237 -32.52 -7.86 -22.76
N GLY A 238 -31.96 -8.66 -21.85
CA GLY A 238 -32.38 -10.05 -21.61
C GLY A 238 -31.77 -11.08 -22.56
N TYR A 239 -30.95 -10.67 -23.53
CA TYR A 239 -30.23 -11.56 -24.44
C TYR A 239 -28.74 -11.63 -24.10
N ASN A 240 -28.16 -12.82 -24.28
CA ASN A 240 -26.73 -13.07 -24.09
C ASN A 240 -26.08 -13.40 -25.43
N LEU A 241 -24.92 -12.79 -25.68
CA LEU A 241 -24.05 -13.07 -26.83
C LEU A 241 -22.65 -13.43 -26.34
N THR A 242 -22.10 -14.54 -26.82
CA THR A 242 -20.70 -14.91 -26.63
C THR A 242 -19.98 -14.96 -27.97
N LEU A 243 -18.91 -14.18 -28.13
CA LEU A 243 -18.03 -14.20 -29.28
C LEU A 243 -16.67 -14.77 -28.89
N LYS A 244 -16.15 -15.72 -29.67
CA LYS A 244 -14.85 -16.36 -29.42
C LYS A 244 -14.02 -16.43 -30.70
N ASN A 245 -12.70 -16.23 -30.60
CA ASN A 245 -11.77 -16.47 -31.72
C ASN A 245 -12.18 -15.77 -33.02
N ILE A 246 -12.59 -14.50 -32.97
CA ILE A 246 -13.13 -13.80 -34.13
C ILE A 246 -12.44 -12.45 -34.34
N THR A 247 -12.27 -12.04 -35.60
CA THR A 247 -11.86 -10.67 -35.92
C THR A 247 -13.02 -9.90 -36.52
N LEU A 248 -13.42 -8.79 -35.89
CA LEU A 248 -14.39 -7.84 -36.42
C LEU A 248 -13.66 -6.59 -36.90
N THR A 249 -13.69 -6.33 -38.20
CA THR A 249 -12.97 -5.20 -38.81
C THR A 249 -13.88 -4.31 -39.65
N ASN A 250 -13.57 -3.02 -39.72
CA ASN A 250 -14.21 -2.05 -40.62
C ASN A 250 -15.75 -2.00 -40.50
N TYR A 251 -16.30 -2.28 -39.31
CA TYR A 251 -17.71 -2.04 -39.05
C TYR A 251 -17.95 -0.56 -38.72
N THR A 252 -19.05 -0.03 -39.26
CA THR A 252 -19.43 1.38 -39.13
C THR A 252 -20.86 1.51 -38.66
N ALA A 253 -21.09 2.31 -37.62
CA ALA A 253 -22.42 2.58 -37.07
C ALA A 253 -22.52 4.01 -36.48
N GLU A 254 -23.71 4.38 -35.98
CA GLU A 254 -23.85 5.60 -35.18
C GLU A 254 -23.27 5.42 -33.78
N TYR A 255 -23.64 4.32 -33.12
CA TYR A 255 -23.16 3.90 -31.81
C TYR A 255 -22.57 2.51 -31.91
N GLY A 256 -21.37 2.28 -31.38
CA GLY A 256 -20.78 0.95 -31.37
C GLY A 256 -20.54 0.45 -32.79
N GLY A 257 -19.44 0.89 -33.42
CA GLY A 257 -19.17 0.58 -34.82
C GLY A 257 -19.37 -0.89 -35.15
N ALA A 258 -18.86 -1.79 -34.30
CA ALA A 258 -19.14 -3.22 -34.36
C ALA A 258 -20.37 -3.61 -33.53
N ILE A 259 -20.40 -3.29 -32.23
CA ILE A 259 -21.40 -3.83 -31.28
C ILE A 259 -22.09 -2.72 -30.51
N ASP A 260 -23.42 -2.75 -30.51
CA ASP A 260 -24.26 -1.96 -29.60
C ASP A 260 -25.00 -2.88 -28.62
N ASN A 261 -24.69 -2.76 -27.32
CA ASN A 261 -25.08 -3.71 -26.30
C ASN A 261 -26.01 -3.12 -25.24
N ASN A 262 -27.23 -3.64 -25.17
CA ASN A 262 -28.18 -3.46 -24.07
C ASN A 262 -28.42 -4.75 -23.26
N GLY A 263 -27.83 -5.88 -23.69
CA GLY A 263 -27.92 -7.19 -23.05
C GLY A 263 -26.66 -7.57 -22.28
N ASN A 264 -26.23 -8.83 -22.43
CA ASN A 264 -25.02 -9.36 -21.80
C ASN A 264 -24.08 -9.93 -22.87
N VAL A 265 -22.91 -9.32 -23.04
CA VAL A 265 -21.95 -9.69 -24.10
C VAL A 265 -20.64 -10.16 -23.49
N THR A 266 -20.18 -11.34 -23.89
CA THR A 266 -18.84 -11.84 -23.59
C THR A 266 -18.03 -11.97 -24.87
N ILE A 267 -16.82 -11.41 -24.89
CA ILE A 267 -15.89 -11.53 -26.01
C ILE A 267 -14.58 -12.13 -25.48
N THR A 268 -14.15 -13.24 -26.05
CA THR A 268 -12.89 -13.89 -25.69
C THR A 268 -12.00 -14.15 -26.91
N ASP A 269 -10.68 -14.00 -26.73
CA ASP A 269 -9.68 -14.40 -27.73
C ASP A 269 -9.92 -13.78 -29.12
N SER A 270 -10.34 -12.50 -29.13
CA SER A 270 -10.88 -11.86 -30.34
C SER A 270 -10.22 -10.52 -30.62
N THR A 271 -10.39 -10.02 -31.84
CA THR A 271 -9.88 -8.72 -32.27
C THR A 271 -11.00 -7.84 -32.81
N LEU A 272 -11.10 -6.61 -32.31
CA LEU A 272 -11.97 -5.57 -32.88
C LEU A 272 -11.06 -4.45 -33.38
N THR A 273 -10.97 -4.28 -34.70
CA THR A 273 -10.01 -3.35 -35.31
C THR A 273 -10.62 -2.46 -36.38
N ASN A 274 -10.16 -1.21 -36.48
CA ASN A 274 -10.59 -0.25 -37.50
C ASN A 274 -12.13 -0.05 -37.55
N ASN A 275 -12.83 -0.27 -36.45
CA ASN A 275 -14.27 -0.01 -36.39
C ASN A 275 -14.50 1.48 -36.13
N ILE A 276 -15.57 2.01 -36.73
CA ILE A 276 -15.86 3.43 -36.74
C ILE A 276 -17.27 3.68 -36.21
N ALA A 277 -17.40 4.60 -35.26
CA ALA A 277 -18.70 5.15 -34.89
C ALA A 277 -18.76 6.64 -35.24
N SER A 278 -19.91 7.12 -35.72
CA SER A 278 -20.09 8.55 -35.96
C SER A 278 -20.35 9.34 -34.67
N HIS A 279 -20.87 8.71 -33.61
CA HIS A 279 -21.16 9.38 -32.34
C HIS A 279 -20.36 8.79 -31.17
N MET A 280 -20.60 7.55 -30.74
CA MET A 280 -19.96 7.04 -29.52
C MET A 280 -19.54 5.57 -29.63
N GLY A 281 -18.41 5.24 -29.01
CA GLY A 281 -17.93 3.86 -28.93
C GLY A 281 -17.47 3.34 -30.29
N GLY A 282 -16.26 3.70 -30.72
CA GLY A 282 -15.80 3.42 -32.10
C GLY A 282 -15.92 1.94 -32.49
N ALA A 283 -15.70 1.02 -31.55
CA ALA A 283 -16.04 -0.38 -31.72
C ALA A 283 -17.33 -0.77 -30.96
N ILE A 284 -17.48 -0.28 -29.73
CA ILE A 284 -18.46 -0.79 -28.78
C ILE A 284 -19.21 0.34 -28.08
N ASN A 285 -20.54 0.27 -28.11
CA ASN A 285 -21.41 0.99 -27.19
C ASN A 285 -22.01 0.02 -26.17
N ASN A 286 -21.78 0.24 -24.88
CA ASN A 286 -22.23 -0.66 -23.80
C ASN A 286 -23.15 0.04 -22.81
N ASN A 287 -24.45 -0.27 -22.87
CA ASN A 287 -25.44 0.05 -21.85
C ASN A 287 -25.80 -1.15 -20.95
N GLY A 288 -25.42 -2.37 -21.36
CA GLY A 288 -25.68 -3.62 -20.64
C GLY A 288 -24.51 -4.10 -19.78
N ASN A 289 -24.34 -5.42 -19.72
CA ASN A 289 -23.16 -6.07 -19.12
C ASN A 289 -22.21 -6.51 -20.24
N MET A 290 -20.93 -6.21 -20.10
CA MET A 290 -19.90 -6.63 -21.03
C MET A 290 -18.66 -7.17 -20.33
N THR A 291 -18.16 -8.31 -20.83
CA THR A 291 -16.88 -8.90 -20.44
C THR A 291 -15.98 -9.08 -21.65
N LEU A 292 -14.78 -8.51 -21.59
CA LEU A 292 -13.72 -8.66 -22.59
C LEU A 292 -12.55 -9.42 -21.95
N THR A 293 -12.16 -10.56 -22.52
CA THR A 293 -11.01 -11.36 -22.05
C THR A 293 -10.09 -11.66 -23.21
N ASN A 294 -8.78 -11.48 -23.05
CA ASN A 294 -7.80 -11.72 -24.10
C ASN A 294 -8.21 -11.10 -25.45
N THR A 295 -8.69 -9.86 -25.42
CA THR A 295 -9.25 -9.18 -26.59
C THR A 295 -8.37 -8.00 -26.98
N ASN A 296 -8.18 -7.81 -28.28
CA ASN A 296 -7.44 -6.69 -28.84
C ASN A 296 -8.38 -5.68 -29.49
N LEU A 297 -8.47 -4.47 -28.93
CA LEU A 297 -9.21 -3.35 -29.50
C LEU A 297 -8.20 -2.35 -30.06
N ASN A 298 -8.06 -2.33 -31.38
CA ASN A 298 -7.01 -1.58 -32.05
C ASN A 298 -7.53 -0.65 -33.15
N LYS A 299 -7.07 0.61 -33.17
CA LYS A 299 -7.42 1.59 -34.23
C LYS A 299 -8.93 1.82 -34.39
N ASN A 300 -9.71 1.63 -33.33
CA ASN A 300 -11.12 1.98 -33.36
C ASN A 300 -11.25 3.49 -33.19
N THR A 301 -12.20 4.07 -33.92
CA THR A 301 -12.26 5.51 -34.15
C THR A 301 -13.68 6.03 -33.96
N VAL A 302 -13.79 7.20 -33.35
CA VAL A 302 -15.01 7.99 -33.39
C VAL A 302 -14.76 9.28 -34.16
N THR A 303 -15.58 9.54 -35.18
CA THR A 303 -15.35 10.65 -36.13
C THR A 303 -16.18 11.90 -35.85
N GLY A 304 -17.28 11.81 -35.10
CA GLY A 304 -18.14 12.96 -34.80
C GLY A 304 -17.47 13.98 -33.90
N HIS A 305 -17.54 15.28 -34.23
CA HIS A 305 -16.78 16.32 -33.52
C HIS A 305 -17.40 16.80 -32.19
N ILE A 306 -18.71 16.61 -31.98
CA ILE A 306 -19.43 17.20 -30.82
C ILE A 306 -19.79 16.14 -29.76
N GLU A 307 -19.86 14.87 -30.15
CA GLU A 307 -20.22 13.76 -29.26
C GLU A 307 -19.21 12.61 -29.32
N GLY A 308 -18.03 12.86 -29.89
CA GLY A 308 -17.06 11.83 -30.20
C GLY A 308 -16.38 11.22 -28.98
N TRP A 309 -17.07 10.30 -28.31
CA TRP A 309 -16.70 9.75 -27.01
C TRP A 309 -16.36 8.27 -27.07
N GLY A 310 -15.26 7.89 -26.44
CA GLY A 310 -14.86 6.49 -26.32
C GLY A 310 -14.37 5.92 -27.65
N GLY A 311 -13.12 6.22 -28.02
CA GLY A 311 -12.56 5.84 -29.33
C GLY A 311 -12.67 4.35 -29.63
N ALA A 312 -12.60 3.51 -28.60
CA ALA A 312 -12.98 2.09 -28.69
C ALA A 312 -14.34 1.83 -28.06
N ILE A 313 -14.54 2.27 -26.82
CA ILE A 313 -15.67 1.86 -25.99
C ILE A 313 -16.34 3.08 -25.35
N ARG A 314 -17.65 3.19 -25.48
CA ARG A 314 -18.48 4.04 -24.61
C ARG A 314 -19.27 3.15 -23.65
N ASN A 315 -19.25 3.49 -22.37
CA ASN A 315 -19.85 2.69 -21.30
C ASN A 315 -20.79 3.52 -20.40
N THR A 316 -22.02 3.01 -20.25
CA THR A 316 -23.01 3.39 -19.22
C THR A 316 -23.38 2.20 -18.32
N GLY A 317 -23.13 0.97 -18.77
CA GLY A 317 -23.41 -0.25 -18.02
C GLY A 317 -22.23 -0.77 -17.20
N THR A 318 -22.13 -2.09 -17.06
CA THR A 318 -20.99 -2.76 -16.42
C THR A 318 -20.02 -3.26 -17.49
N LEU A 319 -18.73 -2.98 -17.31
CA LEU A 319 -17.66 -3.41 -18.21
C LEU A 319 -16.51 -4.03 -17.42
N THR A 320 -16.19 -5.28 -17.74
CA THR A 320 -15.00 -5.97 -17.22
C THR A 320 -14.03 -6.24 -18.35
N ILE A 321 -12.76 -5.85 -18.19
CA ILE A 321 -11.70 -6.04 -19.17
C ILE A 321 -10.54 -6.77 -18.48
N THR A 322 -10.15 -7.92 -19.02
CA THR A 322 -9.09 -8.76 -18.46
C THR A 322 -8.13 -9.21 -19.55
N ASP A 323 -6.82 -9.19 -19.27
CA ASP A 323 -5.78 -9.75 -20.16
C ASP A 323 -5.81 -9.18 -21.58
N SER A 324 -6.18 -7.91 -21.73
CA SER A 324 -6.55 -7.33 -23.03
C SER A 324 -5.65 -6.17 -23.45
N ASN A 325 -5.82 -5.73 -24.69
CA ASN A 325 -5.06 -4.62 -25.28
C ASN A 325 -6.01 -3.58 -25.88
N LEU A 326 -5.86 -2.32 -25.50
CA LEU A 326 -6.56 -1.18 -26.09
C LEU A 326 -5.54 -0.21 -26.67
N ASN A 327 -5.32 -0.31 -27.98
CA ASN A 327 -4.21 0.32 -28.65
C ASN A 327 -4.64 1.24 -29.80
N ASN A 328 -3.99 2.40 -29.93
CA ASN A 328 -4.16 3.30 -31.07
C ASN A 328 -5.62 3.72 -31.32
N ASN A 329 -6.46 3.74 -30.29
CA ASN A 329 -7.86 4.15 -30.44
C ASN A 329 -7.95 5.67 -30.40
N PHE A 330 -8.89 6.20 -31.17
CA PHE A 330 -9.02 7.63 -31.40
C PHE A 330 -10.44 8.10 -31.10
N ALA A 331 -10.55 9.07 -30.19
CA ALA A 331 -11.75 9.86 -30.01
C ALA A 331 -11.45 11.30 -30.42
N SER A 332 -12.32 11.89 -31.24
CA SER A 332 -12.24 13.31 -31.53
C SER A 332 -12.40 14.17 -30.26
N TYR A 333 -13.18 13.73 -29.27
CA TYR A 333 -13.49 14.55 -28.08
C TYR A 333 -12.99 13.94 -26.75
N LEU A 334 -13.69 12.96 -26.16
CA LEU A 334 -13.40 12.46 -24.80
C LEU A 334 -13.12 10.96 -24.79
N GLY A 335 -12.14 10.53 -23.99
CA GLY A 335 -11.88 9.11 -23.77
C GLY A 335 -11.31 8.44 -25.03
N GLY A 336 -10.01 8.63 -25.30
CA GLY A 336 -9.41 8.13 -26.56
C GLY A 336 -9.53 6.62 -26.76
N ALA A 337 -9.56 5.84 -25.67
CA ALA A 337 -10.01 4.45 -25.70
C ALA A 337 -11.40 4.29 -25.12
N ILE A 338 -11.61 4.74 -23.88
CA ILE A 338 -12.83 4.48 -23.12
C ILE A 338 -13.44 5.78 -22.61
N TYR A 339 -14.75 5.94 -22.81
CA TYR A 339 -15.55 6.95 -22.13
C TYR A 339 -16.57 6.27 -21.20
N ASN A 340 -16.47 6.53 -19.90
CA ASN A 340 -17.38 6.03 -18.87
C ASN A 340 -18.22 7.18 -18.30
N SER A 341 -19.51 7.24 -18.66
CA SER A 341 -20.39 8.31 -18.16
C SER A 341 -20.97 7.99 -16.78
N GLU A 342 -21.58 6.82 -16.62
CA GLU A 342 -22.36 6.47 -15.41
C GLU A 342 -22.11 5.03 -14.94
N GLY A 343 -21.35 4.26 -15.71
CA GLY A 343 -21.18 2.83 -15.49
C GLY A 343 -20.06 2.45 -14.52
N THR A 344 -19.92 1.14 -14.31
CA THR A 344 -18.81 0.56 -13.53
C THR A 344 -17.83 -0.13 -14.47
N ILE A 345 -16.55 0.19 -14.34
CA ILE A 345 -15.48 -0.44 -15.10
C ILE A 345 -14.49 -1.14 -14.16
N ASN A 346 -14.21 -2.41 -14.46
CA ASN A 346 -13.14 -3.19 -13.82
C ASN A 346 -12.11 -3.58 -14.88
N ILE A 347 -10.86 -3.15 -14.69
CA ILE A 347 -9.75 -3.39 -15.61
C ILE A 347 -8.66 -4.18 -14.88
N ASN A 348 -8.25 -5.31 -15.47
CA ASN A 348 -7.21 -6.17 -14.92
C ASN A 348 -6.23 -6.60 -16.01
N ARG A 349 -4.92 -6.57 -15.73
CA ARG A 349 -3.86 -7.03 -16.66
C ARG A 349 -4.04 -6.54 -18.09
N THR A 350 -4.32 -5.25 -18.25
CA THR A 350 -4.66 -4.67 -19.55
C THR A 350 -3.65 -3.59 -19.93
N ASN A 351 -3.32 -3.54 -21.22
CA ASN A 351 -2.41 -2.54 -21.77
C ASN A 351 -3.19 -1.46 -22.55
N PHE A 352 -2.89 -0.19 -22.25
CA PHE A 352 -3.38 0.98 -22.97
C PHE A 352 -2.21 1.69 -23.64
N TYR A 353 -2.09 1.54 -24.96
CA TYR A 353 -1.00 2.12 -25.72
C TYR A 353 -1.49 3.13 -26.76
N TYR A 354 -0.96 4.34 -26.71
CA TYR A 354 -1.12 5.36 -27.76
C TYR A 354 -2.59 5.67 -28.11
N ASN A 355 -3.45 5.75 -27.12
CA ASN A 355 -4.83 6.20 -27.31
C ASN A 355 -4.89 7.73 -27.25
N ILE A 356 -5.74 8.32 -28.10
CA ILE A 356 -5.75 9.77 -28.35
C ILE A 356 -7.17 10.33 -28.19
N ALA A 357 -7.28 11.39 -27.37
CA ALA A 357 -8.43 12.30 -27.33
C ALA A 357 -8.01 13.66 -27.91
N ASP A 358 -8.46 14.00 -29.13
CA ASP A 358 -7.84 15.06 -29.93
C ASP A 358 -8.23 16.48 -29.53
N TYR A 359 -9.51 16.75 -29.24
CA TYR A 359 -9.98 18.09 -28.88
C TYR A 359 -10.23 18.29 -27.39
N SER A 360 -10.00 17.29 -26.54
CA SER A 360 -10.25 17.43 -25.11
C SER A 360 -9.35 16.52 -24.24
N THR A 361 -9.95 15.70 -23.37
CA THR A 361 -9.33 15.14 -22.17
C THR A 361 -9.53 13.62 -22.05
N GLY A 362 -8.70 12.95 -21.24
CA GLY A 362 -8.81 11.51 -21.01
C GLY A 362 -8.29 10.70 -22.20
N GLY A 363 -6.99 10.79 -22.48
CA GLY A 363 -6.41 10.22 -23.71
C GLY A 363 -6.54 8.71 -23.81
N ALA A 364 -6.50 7.99 -22.69
CA ALA A 364 -7.00 6.61 -22.64
C ALA A 364 -8.43 6.57 -22.11
N ILE A 365 -8.67 7.09 -20.91
CA ILE A 365 -9.94 6.93 -20.20
C ILE A 365 -10.46 8.28 -19.73
N TYR A 366 -11.72 8.56 -20.05
CA TYR A 366 -12.51 9.57 -19.38
C TYR A 366 -13.51 8.87 -18.44
N ASN A 367 -13.50 9.23 -17.15
CA ASN A 367 -14.34 8.59 -16.13
C ASN A 367 -15.18 9.59 -15.33
N ASN A 368 -16.50 9.43 -15.34
CA ASN A 368 -17.46 10.14 -14.50
C ASN A 368 -18.08 9.27 -13.38
N ALA A 369 -17.72 7.98 -13.29
CA ALA A 369 -18.34 7.03 -12.36
C ALA A 369 -17.30 6.13 -11.67
N ILE A 370 -17.54 4.82 -11.55
CA ILE A 370 -16.65 3.89 -10.84
C ILE A 370 -15.65 3.27 -11.80
N LEU A 371 -14.36 3.37 -11.47
CA LEU A 371 -13.27 2.77 -12.24
C LEU A 371 -12.25 2.10 -11.30
N ASN A 372 -12.11 0.78 -11.46
CA ASN A 372 -11.13 -0.03 -10.74
C ASN A 372 -10.09 -0.55 -11.72
N ILE A 373 -8.81 -0.31 -11.43
CA ILE A 373 -7.68 -0.72 -12.26
C ILE A 373 -6.69 -1.52 -11.41
N CYS A 374 -6.30 -2.69 -11.90
CA CYS A 374 -5.28 -3.54 -11.29
C CYS A 374 -4.31 -4.09 -12.35
N ASP A 375 -3.04 -4.22 -11.97
CA ASP A 375 -1.99 -4.90 -12.77
C ASP A 375 -1.89 -4.42 -14.23
N SER A 376 -2.16 -3.14 -14.49
CA SER A 376 -2.35 -2.60 -15.85
C SER A 376 -1.30 -1.56 -16.23
N THR A 377 -1.08 -1.37 -17.53
CA THR A 377 -0.07 -0.44 -18.07
C THR A 377 -0.71 0.61 -18.98
N PHE A 378 -0.35 1.88 -18.78
CA PHE A 378 -0.75 3.02 -19.60
C PHE A 378 0.48 3.71 -20.16
N ASN A 379 0.69 3.60 -21.48
CA ASN A 379 1.87 4.13 -22.15
C ASN A 379 1.51 5.05 -23.32
N LYS A 380 2.13 6.24 -23.35
CA LYS A 380 2.02 7.19 -24.46
C LYS A 380 0.59 7.60 -24.83
N ASN A 381 -0.32 7.56 -23.87
CA ASN A 381 -1.68 8.02 -24.10
C ASN A 381 -1.70 9.55 -24.08
N LYS A 382 -2.51 10.16 -24.95
CA LYS A 382 -2.45 11.60 -25.22
C LYS A 382 -3.83 12.24 -25.21
N ALA A 383 -3.91 13.38 -24.56
CA ALA A 383 -5.04 14.30 -24.61
C ALA A 383 -4.51 15.73 -24.82
N SER A 384 -5.32 16.60 -25.42
CA SER A 384 -4.94 17.98 -25.70
C SER A 384 -5.11 18.92 -24.50
N ASP A 385 -6.12 18.69 -23.67
CA ASP A 385 -6.49 19.56 -22.53
C ASP A 385 -6.30 18.91 -21.14
N GLY A 386 -5.54 17.81 -21.10
CA GLY A 386 -5.14 17.12 -19.86
C GLY A 386 -5.72 15.73 -19.64
N GLY A 387 -5.20 15.02 -18.64
CA GLY A 387 -5.55 13.62 -18.40
C GLY A 387 -5.05 12.73 -19.54
N GLY A 388 -3.77 12.83 -19.90
CA GLY A 388 -3.21 12.13 -21.06
C GLY A 388 -3.46 10.63 -21.01
N ALA A 389 -3.43 10.02 -19.83
CA ALA A 389 -4.02 8.70 -19.63
C ALA A 389 -5.46 8.80 -19.11
N ILE A 390 -5.68 9.43 -17.96
CA ILE A 390 -6.97 9.41 -17.27
C ILE A 390 -7.43 10.83 -16.91
N LEU A 391 -8.67 11.15 -17.26
CA LEU A 391 -9.44 12.21 -16.60
C LEU A 391 -10.50 11.57 -15.68
N ASN A 392 -10.49 11.96 -14.41
CA ASN A 392 -11.42 11.46 -13.40
C ASN A 392 -12.32 12.56 -12.81
N TRP A 393 -13.63 12.31 -12.83
CA TRP A 393 -14.68 13.02 -12.11
C TRP A 393 -15.47 12.11 -11.15
N GLY A 394 -15.17 10.82 -11.11
CA GLY A 394 -15.82 9.82 -10.25
C GLY A 394 -14.88 9.21 -9.19
N ASN A 395 -15.14 7.96 -8.81
CA ASN A 395 -14.36 7.24 -7.82
C ASN A 395 -13.41 6.26 -8.52
N VAL A 396 -12.11 6.44 -8.30
CA VAL A 396 -11.06 5.64 -8.94
C VAL A 396 -10.17 4.95 -7.92
N ILE A 397 -9.93 3.66 -8.12
CA ILE A 397 -8.93 2.88 -7.39
C ILE A 397 -7.96 2.29 -8.41
N ILE A 398 -6.67 2.56 -8.24
CA ILE A 398 -5.59 2.05 -9.08
C ILE A 398 -4.59 1.31 -8.21
N THR A 399 -4.35 0.05 -8.55
CA THR A 399 -3.41 -0.81 -7.83
C THR A 399 -2.41 -1.48 -8.77
N ASN A 400 -1.16 -1.66 -8.33
CA ASN A 400 -0.14 -2.45 -9.04
C ASN A 400 0.06 -2.06 -10.52
N SER A 401 -0.12 -0.78 -10.85
CA SER A 401 -0.20 -0.35 -12.25
C SER A 401 0.92 0.61 -12.61
N ILE A 402 1.19 0.74 -13.91
CA ILE A 402 2.28 1.55 -14.44
C ILE A 402 1.74 2.60 -15.41
N PHE A 403 2.14 3.84 -15.23
CA PHE A 403 1.80 4.97 -16.09
C PHE A 403 3.09 5.65 -16.56
N ASN A 404 3.27 5.75 -17.87
CA ASN A 404 4.48 6.35 -18.42
C ASN A 404 4.29 7.08 -19.75
N ASN A 405 5.18 8.05 -19.98
CA ASN A 405 5.29 8.82 -21.23
C ASN A 405 3.97 9.49 -21.66
N SER A 406 3.12 9.90 -20.72
CA SER A 406 1.81 10.50 -21.00
C SER A 406 1.74 11.91 -20.38
N PRO A 407 1.39 12.97 -21.12
CA PRO A 407 1.32 14.34 -20.58
C PRO A 407 0.12 14.50 -19.63
N GLU A 408 0.27 15.27 -18.53
CA GLU A 408 -0.74 15.42 -17.45
C GLU A 408 -1.45 14.08 -17.19
N THR A 409 -0.66 13.06 -16.83
CA THR A 409 -1.03 11.65 -17.02
C THR A 409 -2.37 11.31 -16.37
N ILE A 410 -2.56 11.76 -15.13
CA ILE A 410 -3.81 11.63 -14.41
C ILE A 410 -4.29 13.02 -13.99
N LYS A 411 -5.48 13.39 -14.44
CA LYS A 411 -6.20 14.57 -13.99
C LYS A 411 -7.36 14.15 -13.10
N ASN A 412 -7.28 14.46 -11.82
CA ASN A 412 -8.24 14.06 -10.80
C ASN A 412 -9.05 15.23 -10.29
N ASN A 413 -10.37 15.20 -10.51
CA ASN A 413 -11.32 16.19 -10.01
C ASN A 413 -12.23 15.62 -8.89
N ALA A 414 -12.02 14.36 -8.48
CA ALA A 414 -12.85 13.66 -7.50
C ALA A 414 -11.99 12.78 -6.57
N ASN A 415 -12.40 11.55 -6.25
CA ASN A 415 -11.64 10.66 -5.37
C ASN A 415 -10.74 9.73 -6.17
N LEU A 416 -9.44 9.75 -5.85
CA LEU A 416 -8.44 8.87 -6.44
C LEU A 416 -7.60 8.20 -5.36
N ILE A 417 -7.51 6.87 -5.44
CA ILE A 417 -6.62 6.05 -4.62
C ILE A 417 -5.57 5.40 -5.52
N LEU A 418 -4.30 5.63 -5.21
CA LEU A 418 -3.15 4.97 -5.82
C LEU A 418 -2.47 4.09 -4.76
N ASN A 419 -2.31 2.79 -5.06
CA ASN A 419 -1.58 1.86 -4.20
C ASN A 419 -0.62 1.01 -5.04
N ASN A 420 0.66 1.00 -4.69
CA ASN A 420 1.67 0.24 -5.42
C ASN A 420 1.70 0.58 -6.93
N THR A 421 1.54 1.87 -7.24
CA THR A 421 1.47 2.36 -8.63
C THR A 421 2.75 3.13 -8.97
N THR A 422 3.25 2.94 -10.20
CA THR A 422 4.43 3.66 -10.69
C THR A 422 4.02 4.69 -11.76
N LEU A 423 4.36 5.96 -11.57
CA LEU A 423 4.20 7.02 -12.57
C LEU A 423 5.58 7.57 -12.95
N SER A 424 6.01 7.32 -14.18
CA SER A 424 7.37 7.63 -14.63
C SER A 424 7.46 8.32 -15.98
N ASN A 425 8.42 9.24 -16.13
CA ASN A 425 8.73 9.91 -17.40
C ASN A 425 7.52 10.65 -18.01
N ASN A 426 6.75 11.35 -17.19
CA ASN A 426 5.59 12.13 -17.62
C ASN A 426 5.87 13.63 -17.52
N SER A 427 5.31 14.45 -18.41
CA SER A 427 5.50 15.91 -18.35
C SER A 427 4.78 16.56 -17.16
N GLU A 428 3.69 15.96 -16.69
CA GLU A 428 3.16 16.16 -15.33
C GLU A 428 2.47 14.83 -14.98
N ALA A 429 2.77 14.23 -13.82
CA ALA A 429 2.20 12.90 -13.52
C ALA A 429 0.76 13.01 -13.02
N ILE A 430 0.50 13.94 -12.08
CA ILE A 430 -0.84 14.10 -11.49
C ILE A 430 -1.22 15.58 -11.34
N SER A 431 -2.39 15.93 -11.86
CA SER A 431 -3.10 17.19 -11.61
C SER A 431 -4.29 16.90 -10.71
N ASN A 432 -4.28 17.39 -9.47
CA ASN A 432 -5.30 17.06 -8.46
C ASN A 432 -6.11 18.27 -8.03
N SER A 433 -7.41 18.26 -8.31
CA SER A 433 -8.40 19.20 -7.75
C SER A 433 -9.35 18.55 -6.73
N GLY A 434 -9.33 17.21 -6.61
CA GLY A 434 -10.15 16.45 -5.67
C GLY A 434 -9.36 15.92 -4.46
N THR A 435 -9.74 14.73 -3.99
CA THR A 435 -9.03 14.00 -2.93
C THR A 435 -8.16 12.91 -3.54
N LEU A 436 -6.88 12.92 -3.19
CA LEU A 436 -5.90 11.96 -3.67
C LEU A 436 -5.18 11.28 -2.51
N ASN A 437 -5.27 9.95 -2.44
CA ASN A 437 -4.54 9.12 -1.49
C ASN A 437 -3.50 8.29 -2.24
N ILE A 438 -2.23 8.42 -1.88
CA ILE A 438 -1.12 7.69 -2.50
C ILE A 438 -0.43 6.85 -1.44
N THR A 439 -0.31 5.55 -1.69
CA THR A 439 0.36 4.59 -0.81
C THR A 439 1.30 3.67 -1.58
N HIS A 440 2.45 3.31 -1.00
CA HIS A 440 3.39 2.32 -1.56
C HIS A 440 3.79 2.58 -3.02
N SER A 441 3.69 3.82 -3.49
CA SER A 441 3.79 4.15 -4.91
C SER A 441 5.13 4.82 -5.24
N THR A 442 5.46 4.90 -6.53
CA THR A 442 6.66 5.58 -7.01
C THR A 442 6.31 6.59 -8.09
N LEU A 443 6.69 7.85 -7.89
CA LEU A 443 6.59 8.91 -8.89
C LEU A 443 8.02 9.38 -9.20
N ASN A 444 8.54 9.06 -10.37
CA ASN A 444 9.92 9.38 -10.72
C ASN A 444 10.15 9.90 -12.13
N ASN A 445 11.21 10.69 -12.31
CA ASN A 445 11.63 11.23 -13.60
C ASN A 445 10.51 12.02 -14.33
N ASN A 446 9.57 12.62 -13.59
CA ASN A 446 8.51 13.43 -14.19
C ASN A 446 8.95 14.90 -14.27
N GLU A 447 8.46 15.63 -15.27
CA GLU A 447 8.67 17.09 -15.42
C GLU A 447 7.70 17.92 -14.53
N GLY A 448 7.43 17.37 -13.33
CA GLY A 448 6.45 17.80 -12.35
C GLY A 448 5.66 16.58 -11.86
N ALA A 449 5.90 16.12 -10.63
CA ALA A 449 5.22 14.89 -10.20
C ALA A 449 3.75 15.16 -9.87
N ILE A 450 3.47 16.16 -9.02
CA ILE A 450 2.10 16.44 -8.58
C ILE A 450 1.84 17.95 -8.53
N ASN A 451 0.74 18.38 -9.16
CA ASN A 451 0.16 19.69 -9.00
C ASN A 451 -1.15 19.60 -8.21
N ASN A 452 -1.15 20.10 -6.98
CA ASN A 452 -2.29 20.00 -6.08
C ASN A 452 -3.06 21.32 -5.98
N LYS A 453 -4.38 21.24 -6.11
CA LYS A 453 -5.39 22.26 -5.78
C LYS A 453 -6.44 21.75 -4.78
N GLY A 454 -6.45 20.44 -4.52
CA GLY A 454 -7.37 19.77 -3.59
C GLY A 454 -6.67 19.29 -2.32
N THR A 455 -7.02 18.09 -1.88
CA THR A 455 -6.43 17.45 -0.70
C THR A 455 -5.62 16.22 -1.09
N ILE A 456 -4.40 16.12 -0.56
CA ILE A 456 -3.50 15.00 -0.80
C ILE A 456 -3.07 14.37 0.52
N ASN A 457 -3.12 13.04 0.58
CA ASN A 457 -2.46 12.23 1.61
C ASN A 457 -1.46 11.27 0.93
N ILE A 458 -0.18 11.39 1.29
CA ILE A 458 0.90 10.52 0.79
C ILE A 458 1.47 9.72 1.96
N ASN A 459 1.57 8.41 1.78
CA ASN A 459 2.13 7.49 2.77
C ASN A 459 3.03 6.43 2.10
N HIS A 460 4.17 6.08 2.69
CA HIS A 460 5.06 5.02 2.17
C HIS A 460 5.37 5.14 0.66
N THR A 461 5.57 6.35 0.16
CA THR A 461 5.70 6.62 -1.29
C THR A 461 7.08 7.20 -1.59
N ASN A 462 7.58 6.95 -2.80
CA ASN A 462 8.84 7.51 -3.31
C ASN A 462 8.53 8.56 -4.39
N LEU A 463 8.88 9.82 -4.15
CA LEU A 463 8.85 10.90 -5.14
C LEU A 463 10.30 11.31 -5.43
N THR A 464 10.87 10.79 -6.53
CA THR A 464 12.32 10.95 -6.77
C THR A 464 12.66 11.42 -8.17
N HIS A 465 13.72 12.22 -8.32
CA HIS A 465 14.22 12.62 -9.64
C HIS A 465 13.19 13.39 -10.48
N ASN A 466 12.19 14.02 -9.84
CA ASN A 466 11.22 14.84 -10.57
C ASN A 466 11.77 16.26 -10.72
N THR A 467 11.51 16.87 -11.88
CA THR A 467 11.99 18.19 -12.23
C THR A 467 10.81 19.11 -12.51
N GLY A 468 10.64 20.21 -11.79
CA GLY A 468 9.48 21.09 -11.97
C GLY A 468 9.88 22.56 -12.00
N PHE A 469 8.96 23.45 -12.40
CA PHE A 469 9.21 24.88 -12.23
C PHE A 469 9.02 25.27 -10.75
N SER A 470 7.89 24.92 -10.14
CA SER A 470 7.57 25.21 -8.75
C SER A 470 7.36 23.90 -7.99
N GLY A 471 8.31 23.45 -7.17
CA GLY A 471 8.22 22.11 -6.58
C GLY A 471 8.65 21.06 -7.60
N GLY A 472 9.79 20.39 -7.39
CA GLY A 472 10.22 19.35 -8.31
C GLY A 472 9.31 18.12 -8.22
N ALA A 473 8.98 17.74 -6.99
CA ALA A 473 8.01 16.70 -6.71
C ALA A 473 6.58 17.25 -6.65
N ILE A 474 6.34 18.31 -5.87
CA ILE A 474 4.97 18.75 -5.57
C ILE A 474 4.84 20.27 -5.61
N THR A 475 3.93 20.77 -6.44
CA THR A 475 3.35 22.11 -6.29
C THR A 475 2.07 22.02 -5.46
N ASN A 476 2.00 22.70 -4.33
CA ASN A 476 0.82 22.69 -3.45
C ASN A 476 0.07 24.02 -3.46
N ASN A 477 -1.19 23.96 -3.91
CA ASN A 477 -2.20 25.02 -3.85
C ASN A 477 -3.44 24.58 -3.04
N GLY A 478 -3.31 23.57 -2.18
CA GLY A 478 -4.37 23.04 -1.34
C GLY A 478 -3.84 22.50 -0.01
N THR A 479 -4.35 21.34 0.43
CA THR A 479 -3.87 20.66 1.65
C THR A 479 -2.99 19.48 1.29
N LEU A 480 -1.81 19.38 1.91
CA LEU A 480 -0.83 18.32 1.66
C LEU A 480 -0.40 17.66 2.97
N ASN A 481 -0.69 16.37 3.11
CA ASN A 481 -0.25 15.53 4.22
C ASN A 481 0.72 14.46 3.71
N ILE A 482 1.90 14.38 4.31
CA ILE A 482 2.98 13.47 3.93
C ILE A 482 3.43 12.69 5.17
N THR A 483 3.49 11.37 5.06
CA THR A 483 3.93 10.46 6.12
C THR A 483 4.82 9.35 5.54
N HIS A 484 5.88 8.91 6.23
CA HIS A 484 6.72 7.77 5.79
C HIS A 484 7.17 7.81 4.32
N THR A 485 7.42 9.01 3.78
CA THR A 485 7.61 9.22 2.33
C THR A 485 9.00 9.75 2.04
N ASN A 486 9.58 9.28 0.93
CA ASN A 486 10.87 9.75 0.45
C ASN A 486 10.66 10.75 -0.69
N LEU A 487 11.06 12.00 -0.49
CA LEU A 487 11.14 13.03 -1.52
C LEU A 487 12.62 13.34 -1.76
N THR A 488 13.24 12.65 -2.71
CA THR A 488 14.69 12.76 -2.90
C THR A 488 15.13 13.06 -4.32
N HIS A 489 16.22 13.80 -4.49
CA HIS A 489 16.79 14.11 -5.81
C HIS A 489 15.83 14.87 -6.73
N ASN A 490 14.87 15.62 -6.18
CA ASN A 490 13.97 16.45 -6.98
C ASN A 490 14.61 17.81 -7.25
N THR A 491 14.34 18.38 -8.42
CA THR A 491 14.91 19.64 -8.86
C THR A 491 13.82 20.62 -9.24
N ALA A 492 13.93 21.89 -8.85
CA ALA A 492 13.03 22.93 -9.34
C ALA A 492 13.64 24.32 -9.41
N TYR A 493 12.90 25.29 -9.94
CA TYR A 493 13.27 26.70 -9.81
C TYR A 493 13.14 27.15 -8.35
N SER A 494 12.02 26.84 -7.69
CA SER A 494 11.86 27.07 -6.24
C SER A 494 11.20 25.87 -5.57
N GLY A 495 11.68 25.50 -4.37
CA GLY A 495 11.22 24.31 -3.68
C GLY A 495 11.69 23.05 -4.39
N GLY A 496 12.94 22.63 -4.22
CA GLY A 496 13.48 21.52 -5.02
C GLY A 496 12.62 20.26 -4.94
N ALA A 497 12.05 19.95 -3.77
CA ALA A 497 10.97 18.97 -3.63
C ALA A 497 9.58 19.61 -3.68
N ILE A 498 9.29 20.57 -2.79
CA ILE A 498 7.93 21.07 -2.57
C ILE A 498 7.88 22.59 -2.68
N TYR A 499 6.89 23.09 -3.41
CA TYR A 499 6.49 24.50 -3.38
C TYR A 499 5.10 24.64 -2.76
N ASN A 500 4.97 25.39 -1.67
CA ASN A 500 3.69 25.70 -1.01
C ASN A 500 3.24 27.12 -1.31
N ARG A 501 2.03 27.28 -1.85
CA ARG A 501 1.45 28.59 -2.11
C ARG A 501 0.87 29.23 -0.84
N MET A 502 0.64 30.54 -0.91
CA MET A 502 0.03 31.31 0.16
C MET A 502 -1.35 30.79 0.57
N GLY A 503 -1.60 30.70 1.88
CA GLY A 503 -2.86 30.19 2.45
C GLY A 503 -3.01 28.67 2.42
N CYS A 504 -2.00 27.93 1.94
CA CYS A 504 -2.02 26.47 1.84
C CYS A 504 -1.29 25.82 3.02
N THR A 505 -1.65 24.59 3.38
CA THR A 505 -1.09 23.88 4.54
C THR A 505 -0.32 22.63 4.11
N ILE A 506 0.86 22.44 4.70
CA ILE A 506 1.65 21.21 4.60
C ILE A 506 1.88 20.62 5.98
N ASN A 507 1.60 19.33 6.12
CA ASN A 507 1.99 18.50 7.27
C ASN A 507 2.92 17.39 6.80
N ILE A 508 4.15 17.34 7.33
CA ILE A 508 5.15 16.32 7.02
C ILE A 508 5.51 15.59 8.30
N THR A 509 5.38 14.27 8.33
CA THR A 509 5.82 13.45 9.46
C THR A 509 6.62 12.22 9.01
N HIS A 510 7.59 11.75 9.79
CA HIS A 510 8.31 10.49 9.53
C HIS A 510 8.89 10.37 8.10
N SER A 511 9.30 11.48 7.49
CA SER A 511 9.59 11.53 6.05
C SER A 511 11.00 12.04 5.76
N ASN A 512 11.52 11.69 4.58
CA ASN A 512 12.88 12.02 4.14
C ASN A 512 12.83 12.98 2.95
N LEU A 513 13.32 14.20 3.12
CA LEU A 513 13.46 15.19 2.06
C LEU A 513 14.95 15.46 1.82
N ASN A 514 15.60 14.58 1.06
CA ASN A 514 17.06 14.57 0.93
C ASN A 514 17.53 14.85 -0.50
N TYR A 515 18.69 15.50 -0.65
CA TYR A 515 19.35 15.73 -1.94
C TYR A 515 18.48 16.48 -2.97
N ASN A 516 17.56 17.34 -2.52
CA ASN A 516 16.75 18.14 -3.43
C ASN A 516 17.46 19.45 -3.77
N ASN A 517 17.24 19.94 -4.99
CA ASN A 517 17.97 21.09 -5.53
C ASN A 517 17.01 22.17 -6.07
N ALA A 518 17.17 23.41 -5.61
CA ALA A 518 16.46 24.57 -6.14
C ALA A 518 17.43 25.53 -6.85
N THR A 519 17.11 25.95 -8.08
CA THR A 519 17.97 26.91 -8.79
C THR A 519 17.77 28.36 -8.36
N LEU A 520 16.72 28.65 -7.58
CA LEU A 520 16.54 29.90 -6.85
C LEU A 520 16.56 29.64 -5.34
N SER A 521 15.43 29.25 -4.74
CA SER A 521 15.30 29.21 -3.28
C SER A 521 14.50 28.00 -2.75
N GLY A 522 14.77 27.62 -1.50
CA GLY A 522 14.11 26.50 -0.84
C GLY A 522 14.57 25.16 -1.40
N GLY A 523 15.79 24.72 -1.06
CA GLY A 523 16.42 23.54 -1.69
C GLY A 523 15.56 22.28 -1.57
N ALA A 524 14.92 22.04 -0.43
CA ALA A 524 13.84 21.08 -0.31
C ALA A 524 12.47 21.76 -0.46
N ILE A 525 12.20 22.78 0.33
CA ILE A 525 10.86 23.37 0.47
C ILE A 525 10.93 24.88 0.27
N TYR A 526 10.08 25.39 -0.63
CA TYR A 526 9.70 26.79 -0.65
C TYR A 526 8.28 26.91 -0.08
N ASN A 527 8.10 27.72 0.96
CA ASN A 527 6.84 27.85 1.68
C ASN A 527 6.34 29.29 1.74
N SER A 528 5.09 29.49 1.29
CA SER A 528 4.36 30.75 1.47
C SER A 528 3.09 30.58 2.32
N GLY A 529 2.83 29.39 2.86
CA GLY A 529 1.66 29.08 3.69
C GLY A 529 2.06 28.49 5.04
N THR A 530 1.22 27.65 5.65
CA THR A 530 1.55 26.95 6.91
C THR A 530 2.38 25.70 6.63
N LEU A 531 3.48 25.52 7.37
CA LEU A 531 4.37 24.38 7.26
C LEU A 531 4.62 23.73 8.63
N ASN A 532 4.21 22.48 8.77
CA ASN A 532 4.46 21.65 9.95
C ASN A 532 5.34 20.46 9.56
N ILE A 533 6.47 20.28 10.26
CA ILE A 533 7.43 19.20 10.07
C ILE A 533 7.65 18.53 11.42
N ASN A 534 7.47 17.21 11.48
CA ASN A 534 7.68 16.41 12.70
C ASN A 534 8.44 15.12 12.36
N HIS A 535 9.38 14.67 13.20
CA HIS A 535 10.02 13.37 13.05
C HIS A 535 10.61 13.12 11.65
N SER A 536 11.19 14.14 11.00
CA SER A 536 11.54 14.09 9.57
C SER A 536 12.98 14.52 9.31
N ASN A 537 13.55 14.02 8.21
CA ASN A 537 14.93 14.28 7.82
C ASN A 537 14.98 15.23 6.62
N LEU A 538 15.76 16.30 6.73
CA LEU A 538 16.06 17.23 5.65
C LEU A 538 17.57 17.36 5.50
N THR A 539 18.15 16.58 4.58
CA THR A 539 19.62 16.51 4.44
C THR A 539 20.11 16.74 3.02
N HIS A 540 21.29 17.35 2.91
CA HIS A 540 21.99 17.57 1.63
C HIS A 540 21.17 18.31 0.57
N ASN A 541 20.24 19.16 0.98
CA ASN A 541 19.47 19.97 0.05
C ASN A 541 20.26 21.23 -0.34
N THR A 542 20.12 21.65 -1.59
CA THR A 542 20.86 22.78 -2.14
C THR A 542 19.92 23.81 -2.77
N ALA A 543 20.21 25.09 -2.55
CA ALA A 543 19.58 26.20 -3.27
C ALA A 543 20.67 27.11 -3.85
N ASN A 544 20.44 27.76 -4.99
CA ASN A 544 21.44 28.71 -5.47
C ASN A 544 21.46 29.99 -4.64
N THR A 545 20.31 30.57 -4.31
CA THR A 545 20.26 31.88 -3.63
C THR A 545 20.03 31.75 -2.13
N THR A 546 18.88 31.20 -1.71
CA THR A 546 18.48 31.21 -0.29
C THR A 546 17.68 29.98 0.15
N GLY A 547 17.70 29.67 1.44
CA GLY A 547 16.90 28.60 2.02
C GLY A 547 17.40 27.22 1.58
N GLY A 548 18.65 26.87 1.93
CA GLY A 548 19.29 25.62 1.49
C GLY A 548 18.45 24.36 1.73
N ALA A 549 17.69 24.30 2.84
CA ALA A 549 16.62 23.32 3.01
C ALA A 549 15.25 23.96 2.81
N ILE A 550 14.96 25.02 3.57
CA ILE A 550 13.63 25.64 3.63
C ILE A 550 13.76 27.15 3.37
N GLN A 551 12.94 27.66 2.47
CA GLN A 551 12.66 29.09 2.38
C GLN A 551 11.21 29.29 2.78
N THR A 552 10.92 30.07 3.82
CA THR A 552 9.56 30.45 4.19
C THR A 552 9.38 31.96 4.21
N VAL A 553 8.27 32.46 3.66
CA VAL A 553 8.06 33.90 3.42
C VAL A 553 6.76 34.47 3.96
N ARG A 554 5.87 33.64 4.54
CA ARG A 554 4.59 34.00 5.20
C ARG A 554 4.12 32.89 6.17
N ASP A 555 3.08 33.17 6.96
CA ASP A 555 2.31 32.25 7.84
C ASP A 555 3.08 31.65 9.03
N ASN A 556 2.90 30.36 9.37
CA ASN A 556 3.47 29.71 10.55
C ASN A 556 4.45 28.60 10.13
N LEU A 557 5.52 28.44 10.91
CA LEU A 557 6.48 27.34 10.76
C LEU A 557 6.55 26.57 12.09
N TRP A 558 6.30 25.28 12.03
CA TRP A 558 6.53 24.36 13.15
C TRP A 558 7.48 23.25 12.73
N ILE A 559 8.59 23.13 13.44
CA ILE A 559 9.55 22.04 13.32
C ILE A 559 9.65 21.37 14.69
N ASN A 560 9.45 20.05 14.74
CA ASN A 560 9.64 19.26 15.95
C ASN A 560 10.39 17.97 15.64
N ASP A 561 11.29 17.55 16.52
CA ASP A 561 11.91 16.22 16.48
C ASP A 561 12.49 15.87 15.11
N SER A 562 13.15 16.82 14.45
CA SER A 562 13.55 16.69 13.04
C SER A 562 15.05 16.92 12.86
N ASP A 563 15.62 16.27 11.85
CA ASP A 563 17.05 16.21 11.61
C ASP A 563 17.43 16.98 10.35
N PHE A 564 18.26 18.01 10.51
CA PHE A 564 18.79 18.84 9.42
C PHE A 564 20.30 18.64 9.31
N TYR A 565 20.79 18.31 8.12
CA TYR A 565 22.23 18.07 7.91
C TYR A 565 22.71 18.52 6.53
N LYS A 566 23.79 19.32 6.50
CA LYS A 566 24.48 19.75 5.26
C LYS A 566 23.57 20.38 4.19
N ASN A 567 22.64 21.23 4.59
CA ASN A 567 21.81 21.96 3.63
C ASN A 567 22.43 23.32 3.29
N LYS A 568 22.65 23.60 2.00
CA LYS A 568 23.51 24.70 1.55
C LYS A 568 22.81 25.65 0.56
N ALA A 569 23.04 26.95 0.72
CA ALA A 569 22.83 27.96 -0.34
C ALA A 569 24.19 28.29 -1.01
N THR A 570 24.26 28.41 -2.34
CA THR A 570 25.55 28.44 -3.07
C THR A 570 26.07 29.82 -3.48
N THR A 571 25.24 30.85 -3.65
CA THR A 571 25.74 32.19 -4.03
C THR A 571 26.19 33.01 -2.84
N GLU A 572 27.43 33.50 -2.91
CA GLU A 572 28.09 34.40 -1.94
C GLU A 572 27.64 35.88 -2.03
N GLN A 573 26.59 36.20 -2.81
CA GLN A 573 26.25 37.60 -3.15
C GLN A 573 25.40 38.37 -2.13
N THR A 574 25.04 37.77 -1.00
CA THR A 574 24.59 38.50 0.19
C THR A 574 25.16 37.78 1.41
N ASP A 575 25.28 38.45 2.56
CA ASP A 575 25.75 37.90 3.84
C ASP A 575 24.81 36.82 4.43
N ALA A 576 24.28 35.94 3.57
CA ALA A 576 23.06 35.18 3.72
C ALA A 576 23.14 33.70 3.29
N ILE A 577 24.13 32.99 3.82
CA ILE A 577 24.19 31.53 3.70
C ILE A 577 23.15 30.93 4.66
N TYR A 578 21.91 30.66 4.25
CA TYR A 578 20.84 30.29 5.19
C TYR A 578 20.06 29.03 4.76
N THR A 579 20.10 27.98 5.57
CA THR A 579 19.36 26.70 5.56
C THR A 579 17.86 26.87 5.78
N ILE A 580 17.45 27.79 6.66
CA ILE A 580 16.06 28.24 6.84
C ILE A 580 16.07 29.75 6.72
N ILE A 581 15.21 30.35 5.89
CA ILE A 581 14.90 31.79 5.95
C ILE A 581 13.43 31.95 6.27
N VAL A 582 13.12 32.80 7.23
CA VAL A 582 11.76 33.21 7.54
C VAL A 582 11.58 34.69 7.26
N VAL A 583 10.59 35.06 6.45
CA VAL A 583 10.18 36.46 6.20
C VAL A 583 8.69 36.57 6.51
N ASN A 584 8.20 37.60 7.21
CA ASN A 584 6.75 37.86 7.41
C ASN A 584 5.90 36.74 8.06
N THR A 585 6.49 35.78 8.76
CA THR A 585 5.81 34.71 9.50
C THR A 585 5.37 35.21 10.88
N VAL A 586 4.23 34.71 11.37
CA VAL A 586 3.60 35.19 12.62
C VAL A 586 4.10 34.41 13.82
N ASN A 587 4.20 33.08 13.71
CA ASN A 587 4.75 32.21 14.75
C ASN A 587 5.74 31.19 14.17
N ILE A 588 6.90 31.07 14.81
CA ILE A 588 7.92 30.06 14.52
C ILE A 588 8.13 29.25 15.79
N THR A 589 7.99 27.93 15.69
CA THR A 589 8.29 26.98 16.77
C THR A 589 9.27 25.93 16.25
N ILE A 590 10.43 25.80 16.89
CA ILE A 590 11.46 24.80 16.58
C ILE A 590 11.83 24.09 17.88
N GLU A 591 11.48 22.81 17.99
CA GLU A 591 11.64 22.06 19.23
C GLU A 591 12.27 20.69 19.00
N ASN A 592 13.05 20.22 19.98
CA ASN A 592 13.59 18.85 20.03
C ASN A 592 14.34 18.41 18.77
N SER A 593 14.88 19.34 17.97
CA SER A 593 15.42 19.07 16.63
C SER A 593 16.94 19.18 16.60
N THR A 594 17.58 18.52 15.62
CA THR A 594 19.04 18.53 15.46
C THR A 594 19.45 19.23 14.17
N PHE A 595 20.40 20.15 14.27
CA PHE A 595 20.99 20.88 13.15
C PHE A 595 22.51 20.67 13.13
N ARG A 596 23.01 20.03 12.06
CA ARG A 596 24.44 19.75 11.87
C ARG A 596 24.95 20.35 10.57
N GLU A 597 26.01 21.16 10.63
CA GLU A 597 26.62 21.78 9.44
C GLU A 597 25.59 22.54 8.57
N ASN A 598 24.75 23.34 9.22
CA ASN A 598 23.74 24.19 8.58
C ASN A 598 23.97 25.65 8.99
N ASN A 599 23.23 26.59 8.41
CA ASN A 599 23.20 27.98 8.87
C ASN A 599 21.75 28.45 8.93
N MET A 600 21.18 28.77 10.09
CA MET A 600 19.78 29.15 10.22
C MET A 600 19.58 30.68 10.27
N THR A 601 18.78 31.20 9.34
CA THR A 601 18.29 32.58 9.13
C THR A 601 16.88 32.97 9.59
N ILE A 602 16.65 33.89 10.52
CA ILE A 602 15.31 34.47 10.74
C ILE A 602 15.35 35.98 10.47
N ASN A 603 14.62 36.44 9.43
CA ASN A 603 14.61 37.84 9.00
C ASN A 603 13.21 38.46 9.10
N LYS A 604 13.02 39.38 10.06
CA LYS A 604 11.75 40.11 10.18
C LYS A 604 11.78 41.40 9.36
N ASN A 605 10.85 41.51 8.40
CA ASN A 605 10.77 42.66 7.47
C ASN A 605 9.45 43.47 7.56
N ARG A 606 8.49 43.10 8.43
CA ARG A 606 7.16 43.75 8.52
C ARG A 606 6.80 44.15 9.97
N SER A 607 5.86 45.08 10.10
CA SER A 607 5.37 45.62 11.37
C SER A 607 4.61 44.66 12.28
N ALA A 608 4.30 43.43 11.82
CA ALA A 608 3.54 42.45 12.61
C ALA A 608 4.35 41.91 13.80
N HIS A 609 3.68 41.41 14.84
CA HIS A 609 4.35 40.71 15.94
C HIS A 609 4.89 39.36 15.46
N LEU A 610 6.13 39.02 15.83
CA LEU A 610 6.73 37.70 15.59
C LEU A 610 6.93 37.03 16.94
N THR A 611 6.36 35.84 17.11
CA THR A 611 6.69 34.94 18.22
C THR A 611 7.67 33.88 17.74
N LEU A 612 8.80 33.78 18.42
CA LEU A 612 9.82 32.77 18.15
C LEU A 612 10.03 31.90 19.39
N ASN A 613 9.76 30.61 19.27
CA ASN A 613 9.97 29.62 20.31
C ASN A 613 10.99 28.58 19.80
N ILE A 614 12.18 28.53 20.38
CA ILE A 614 13.25 27.59 20.03
C ILE A 614 13.70 26.86 21.29
N THR A 615 13.33 25.59 21.46
CA THR A 615 13.60 24.86 22.71
C THR A 615 14.15 23.46 22.50
N ASN A 616 15.02 23.01 23.41
CA ASN A 616 15.55 21.64 23.43
C ASN A 616 16.20 21.17 22.10
N ASN A 617 16.78 22.07 21.30
CA ASN A 617 17.44 21.70 20.04
C ASN A 617 18.94 21.47 20.24
N THR A 618 19.54 20.68 19.35
CA THR A 618 20.99 20.49 19.27
C THR A 618 21.53 21.13 18.00
N PHE A 619 22.49 22.06 18.15
CA PHE A 619 23.19 22.70 17.04
C PHE A 619 24.67 22.32 17.08
N THR A 620 25.21 21.81 15.97
CA THR A 620 26.63 21.46 15.86
C THR A 620 27.20 22.02 14.58
N ASN A 621 28.29 22.80 14.69
CA ASN A 621 28.87 23.56 13.57
C ASN A 621 27.80 24.32 12.77
N THR A 622 26.85 24.94 13.47
CA THR A 622 25.70 25.60 12.87
C THR A 622 25.65 27.07 13.27
N THR A 623 25.54 27.98 12.31
CA THR A 623 25.32 29.41 12.59
C THR A 623 23.83 29.68 12.77
N PHE A 624 23.43 30.53 13.72
CA PHE A 624 22.03 30.90 13.93
C PHE A 624 21.90 32.43 14.00
N ASN A 625 21.11 33.07 13.13
CA ASN A 625 20.93 34.52 13.14
C ASN A 625 19.46 34.91 13.18
N ILE A 626 19.14 35.95 13.96
CA ILE A 626 17.84 36.63 14.00
C ILE A 626 18.06 38.12 13.69
N ASN A 627 17.51 38.59 12.59
CA ASN A 627 17.60 39.99 12.16
C ASN A 627 16.21 40.64 12.14
N ASN A 628 16.11 41.87 12.64
CA ASN A 628 14.91 42.69 12.56
C ASN A 628 15.18 43.98 11.76
N TYR A 629 14.59 44.09 10.57
CA TYR A 629 14.84 45.19 9.65
C TYR A 629 13.77 46.31 9.70
N ASN A 630 12.78 46.24 10.60
CA ASN A 630 11.66 47.19 10.63
C ASN A 630 11.35 47.69 12.06
N GLU A 631 11.42 49.02 12.29
CA GLU A 631 11.36 49.66 13.62
C GLU A 631 9.99 49.52 14.34
N THR A 632 8.93 49.20 13.61
CA THR A 632 7.55 49.24 14.11
C THR A 632 6.94 47.84 14.27
N GLY A 633 7.44 47.03 15.21
CA GLY A 633 6.77 45.77 15.58
C GLY A 633 7.61 44.91 16.52
N ASN A 634 7.03 44.43 17.62
CA ASN A 634 7.77 43.65 18.63
C ASN A 634 8.15 42.24 18.12
N ILE A 635 9.29 41.70 18.55
CA ILE A 635 9.62 40.27 18.47
C ILE A 635 9.63 39.75 19.91
N SER A 636 8.88 38.68 20.17
CA SER A 636 8.98 37.89 21.40
C SER A 636 9.82 36.67 21.11
N VAL A 637 11.03 36.60 21.66
CA VAL A 637 11.95 35.48 21.49
C VAL A 637 12.05 34.69 22.79
N PHE A 638 11.72 33.41 22.73
CA PHE A 638 11.96 32.42 23.77
C PHE A 638 12.93 31.36 23.22
N ILE A 639 14.14 31.35 23.75
CA ILE A 639 15.18 30.35 23.42
C ILE A 639 15.54 29.67 24.75
N ALA A 640 15.28 28.37 24.89
CA ALA A 640 15.58 27.66 26.14
C ALA A 640 16.19 26.27 25.91
N LYS A 641 17.17 25.88 26.75
CA LYS A 641 17.73 24.50 26.80
C LYS A 641 18.28 23.98 25.46
N ASN A 642 18.77 24.86 24.61
CA ASN A 642 19.42 24.46 23.36
C ASN A 642 20.90 24.15 23.64
N ASN A 643 21.38 23.05 23.09
CA ASN A 643 22.80 22.68 23.14
C ASN A 643 23.50 23.24 21.91
N LEU A 644 24.39 24.20 22.12
CA LEU A 644 25.25 24.75 21.09
C LEU A 644 26.60 24.01 21.17
N ASN A 645 27.23 23.76 20.03
CA ASN A 645 28.57 23.20 19.96
C ASN A 645 29.27 23.78 18.73
N ARG A 646 30.15 24.76 18.97
CA ARG A 646 30.86 25.53 17.94
C ARG A 646 29.89 26.29 17.04
N SER A 647 28.93 26.97 17.68
CA SER A 647 27.82 27.67 17.02
C SER A 647 27.79 29.14 17.44
N ILE A 648 27.56 30.05 16.49
CA ILE A 648 27.50 31.50 16.74
C ILE A 648 26.06 31.99 16.54
N GLY A 649 25.56 32.74 17.52
CA GLY A 649 24.24 33.37 17.51
C GLY A 649 24.32 34.88 17.29
N HIS A 650 23.78 35.45 16.21
CA HIS A 650 23.67 36.91 16.05
C HIS A 650 22.23 37.41 16.16
N LEU A 651 21.99 38.43 17.01
CA LEU A 651 20.72 39.16 17.12
C LEU A 651 20.92 40.61 16.66
N LYS A 652 20.19 41.08 15.65
CA LYS A 652 20.38 42.44 15.10
C LYS A 652 19.11 43.32 15.21
N ASP A 653 19.28 44.50 15.81
CA ASP A 653 18.40 45.69 15.92
C ASP A 653 16.99 45.58 16.57
N HIS A 654 16.65 46.57 17.42
CA HIS A 654 15.30 46.89 17.92
C HIS A 654 14.44 45.74 18.51
N ILE A 655 15.04 44.80 19.24
CA ILE A 655 14.30 43.72 19.93
C ILE A 655 13.93 44.16 21.36
N LYS A 656 12.64 44.34 21.67
CA LYS A 656 12.17 44.88 22.96
C LYS A 656 12.11 43.87 24.12
N GLN A 657 12.02 42.57 23.84
CA GLN A 657 11.91 41.54 24.89
C GLN A 657 12.59 40.25 24.41
N ILE A 658 13.75 39.95 25.01
CA ILE A 658 14.54 38.74 24.77
C ILE A 658 14.58 37.96 26.08
N SER A 659 14.13 36.70 26.07
CA SER A 659 14.38 35.74 27.14
C SER A 659 15.14 34.57 26.55
N VAL A 660 16.39 34.41 26.97
CA VAL A 660 17.35 33.45 26.41
C VAL A 660 17.96 32.67 27.57
N ASP A 661 17.78 31.36 27.56
CA ASP A 661 18.30 30.39 28.52
C ASP A 661 19.07 29.30 27.74
N ILE A 662 20.40 29.30 27.84
CA ILE A 662 21.28 28.45 27.01
C ILE A 662 22.18 27.64 27.93
N THR A 663 22.44 26.39 27.57
CA THR A 663 23.38 25.51 28.24
C THR A 663 24.36 24.94 27.22
N GLY A 664 25.65 25.32 27.30
CA GLY A 664 26.70 24.82 26.39
C GLY A 664 28.11 25.27 26.80
N GLU A 665 29.13 24.44 26.57
CA GLU A 665 30.54 24.77 26.83
C GLU A 665 31.19 25.39 25.57
N ASN A 666 31.62 26.66 25.64
CA ASN A 666 32.34 27.44 24.61
C ASN A 666 31.50 28.10 23.48
N ASP A 667 30.23 28.44 23.70
CA ASP A 667 29.41 29.21 22.74
C ASP A 667 29.02 30.59 23.28
N TYR A 668 28.82 31.56 22.38
CA TYR A 668 28.44 32.94 22.72
C TYR A 668 27.42 33.52 21.73
N TYR A 669 26.51 34.36 22.22
CA TYR A 669 25.61 35.18 21.41
C TYR A 669 26.14 36.61 21.32
N GLU A 670 26.19 37.17 20.12
CA GLU A 670 26.50 38.57 19.86
C GLU A 670 25.21 39.32 19.51
N TYR A 671 24.88 40.37 20.27
CA TYR A 671 23.77 41.27 19.96
C TYR A 671 24.33 42.55 19.35
N HIS A 672 23.85 42.92 18.16
CA HIS A 672 24.21 44.18 17.51
C HIS A 672 22.99 45.09 17.46
N ASP A 673 23.08 46.26 18.07
CA ASP A 673 22.20 47.40 17.79
C ASP A 673 22.92 48.31 16.79
N SER A 674 22.16 49.09 16.02
CA SER A 674 22.48 50.07 14.97
C SER A 674 23.72 50.95 15.18
N ASN A 675 24.31 50.97 16.40
CA ASN A 675 25.52 51.71 16.73
C ASN A 675 26.56 50.98 17.62
N ARG A 676 26.36 49.72 18.05
CA ARG A 676 27.31 48.96 18.92
C ARG A 676 27.19 47.43 18.80
N THR A 677 28.33 46.74 18.79
CA THR A 677 28.40 45.30 19.13
C THR A 677 28.41 45.18 20.65
N TYR A 678 27.39 44.52 21.20
CA TYR A 678 27.40 44.05 22.57
C TYR A 678 27.73 42.56 22.52
N LEU A 679 28.82 42.14 23.17
CA LEU A 679 28.77 40.82 23.79
C LEU A 679 27.54 40.87 24.69
N VAL A 680 26.64 39.89 24.58
CA VAL A 680 25.46 39.84 25.45
C VAL A 680 25.92 39.47 26.86
N GLU A 681 26.52 40.43 27.55
CA GLU A 681 26.75 40.43 29.00
C GLU A 681 25.78 41.42 29.66
N ASP A 682 25.44 42.54 29.01
CA ASP A 682 24.82 43.73 29.64
C ASP A 682 23.30 43.73 29.82
N ASN A 683 22.60 42.62 29.53
CA ASN A 683 21.21 42.40 29.99
C ASN A 683 20.96 40.97 30.45
N ILE A 684 22.03 40.28 30.87
CA ILE A 684 21.89 39.10 31.69
C ILE A 684 21.76 39.63 33.12
N ARG A 685 20.57 39.53 33.74
CA ARG A 685 20.58 39.32 35.19
C ARG A 685 21.20 37.96 35.36
N PHE A 686 22.49 37.93 35.68
CA PHE A 686 23.10 36.71 36.17
C PHE A 686 22.38 36.45 37.47
N LYS A 687 21.45 35.50 37.43
CA LYS A 687 20.97 34.88 38.64
C LYS A 687 22.22 34.46 39.41
N GLU A 688 22.42 35.02 40.59
CA GLU A 688 23.56 34.63 41.38
C GLU A 688 23.37 33.15 41.73
N ASN A 689 24.43 32.35 41.54
CA ASN A 689 24.38 30.95 41.95
C ASN A 689 24.17 30.90 43.46
N THR A 690 23.13 30.19 43.88
CA THR A 690 22.89 29.96 45.29
C THR A 690 23.58 28.67 45.70
N THR A 691 24.09 28.65 46.92
CA THR A 691 24.49 27.42 47.59
C THR A 691 23.44 27.13 48.65
N ILE A 692 22.67 26.07 48.46
CA ILE A 692 21.85 25.49 49.53
C ILE A 692 22.61 24.32 50.12
N LYS A 693 22.61 24.21 51.45
CA LYS A 693 23.22 23.09 52.16
C LYS A 693 22.27 22.55 53.20
N VAL A 694 22.05 21.25 53.21
CA VAL A 694 21.23 20.57 54.22
C VAL A 694 22.10 19.76 55.17
N THR A 695 21.76 19.81 56.45
CA THR A 695 22.39 19.01 57.50
C THR A 695 21.32 18.45 58.44
N ALA A 696 21.55 17.24 58.95
CA ALA A 696 20.75 16.64 60.01
C ALA A 696 21.61 16.55 61.28
N ASN A 697 21.03 16.84 62.44
CA ASN A 697 21.74 16.69 63.72
C ASN A 697 22.04 15.22 64.09
N ASN A 698 21.36 14.27 63.46
CA ASN A 698 21.61 12.83 63.60
C ASN A 698 21.30 12.13 62.26
N SER A 699 22.31 11.49 61.68
CA SER A 699 22.20 10.74 60.41
C SER A 699 21.75 9.29 60.59
N SER A 700 21.59 8.80 61.81
CA SER A 700 21.09 7.45 62.11
C SER A 700 20.18 7.39 63.33
N PRO A 701 19.02 8.08 63.31
CA PRO A 701 18.07 8.03 64.43
C PRO A 701 17.35 6.68 64.49
N PHE A 702 16.99 6.23 65.69
CA PHE A 702 16.00 5.15 65.81
C PHE A 702 14.62 5.64 65.36
N ILE A 703 13.81 4.73 64.81
CA ILE A 703 12.42 5.05 64.44
C ILE A 703 11.65 5.69 65.60
N GLY A 704 10.84 6.71 65.29
CA GLY A 704 10.10 7.51 66.27
C GLY A 704 10.89 8.62 66.98
N ASN A 705 12.22 8.72 66.81
CA ASN A 705 13.00 9.81 67.39
C ASN A 705 13.02 11.05 66.48
N ASN A 706 12.77 12.22 67.09
CA ASN A 706 12.83 13.50 66.38
C ASN A 706 14.29 13.88 66.08
N ILE A 707 14.54 14.28 64.84
CA ILE A 707 15.78 14.92 64.38
C ILE A 707 15.48 16.33 63.88
N THR A 708 16.48 17.20 63.94
CA THR A 708 16.41 18.56 63.41
C THR A 708 17.20 18.63 62.11
N ILE A 709 16.52 19.07 61.06
CA ILE A 709 17.10 19.39 59.76
C ILE A 709 17.38 20.88 59.71
N THR A 710 18.60 21.27 59.35
CA THR A 710 19.02 22.65 59.18
C THR A 710 19.42 22.88 57.72
N ILE A 711 18.80 23.87 57.11
CA ILE A 711 18.99 24.30 55.74
C ILE A 711 19.69 25.66 55.78
N ASN A 712 20.81 25.79 55.08
CA ASN A 712 21.53 27.05 54.93
C ASN A 712 21.54 27.45 53.45
N LEU A 713 21.02 28.63 53.13
CA LEU A 713 20.92 29.20 51.79
C LEU A 713 21.75 30.49 51.72
N THR A 714 22.78 30.48 50.89
CA THR A 714 23.66 31.62 50.64
C THR A 714 23.80 31.93 49.16
N ASP A 715 24.24 33.15 48.83
CA ASP A 715 24.71 33.51 47.49
C ASP A 715 26.14 32.98 47.22
N THR A 716 26.71 33.30 46.05
CA THR A 716 28.09 32.97 45.67
C THR A 716 29.17 33.63 46.54
N GLY A 717 28.81 34.70 47.25
CA GLY A 717 29.66 35.40 48.22
C GLY A 717 29.56 34.85 49.64
N ASN A 718 28.81 33.77 49.87
CA ASN A 718 28.44 33.21 51.18
C ASN A 718 27.60 34.17 52.05
N ASN A 719 26.93 35.17 51.47
CA ASN A 719 25.99 35.99 52.24
C ASN A 719 24.67 35.23 52.43
N PRO A 720 24.08 35.28 53.64
CA PRO A 720 22.82 34.58 53.93
C PRO A 720 21.62 35.21 53.21
N LEU A 721 20.80 34.37 52.58
CA LEU A 721 19.58 34.80 51.89
C LEU A 721 18.35 34.65 52.79
N SER A 722 17.95 35.74 53.46
CA SER A 722 16.79 35.79 54.38
C SER A 722 15.45 35.97 53.64
N GLY A 723 14.37 35.43 54.20
CA GLY A 723 12.99 35.58 53.71
C GLY A 723 12.64 34.77 52.47
N ARG A 724 13.46 33.79 52.08
CA ARG A 724 13.28 32.99 50.86
C ARG A 724 12.60 31.66 51.18
N ASN A 725 11.76 31.20 50.26
CA ASN A 725 11.07 29.91 50.42
C ASN A 725 11.96 28.77 49.94
N VAL A 726 12.12 27.76 50.78
CA VAL A 726 12.81 26.51 50.45
C VAL A 726 11.86 25.34 50.73
N SER A 727 11.93 24.30 49.92
CA SER A 727 11.15 23.08 50.13
C SER A 727 12.04 21.95 50.64
N LEU A 728 11.59 21.26 51.68
CA LEU A 728 12.16 20.00 52.14
C LEU A 728 11.30 18.85 51.62
N VAL A 729 11.89 18.00 50.79
CA VAL A 729 11.27 16.78 50.25
C VAL A 729 11.93 15.58 50.90
N ILE A 730 11.12 14.68 51.46
CA ILE A 730 11.56 13.43 52.07
C ILE A 730 11.08 12.30 51.16
N ASN A 731 11.99 11.48 50.63
CA ASN A 731 11.68 10.32 49.77
C ASN A 731 10.73 10.62 48.59
N GLU A 732 10.88 11.78 47.95
CA GLU A 732 10.05 12.23 46.82
C GLU A 732 8.55 12.47 47.14
N GLU A 733 8.18 12.56 48.43
CA GLU A 733 6.82 12.88 48.87
C GLU A 733 6.50 14.39 48.80
N ASN A 734 5.30 14.78 49.30
CA ASN A 734 4.84 16.17 49.30
C ASN A 734 5.83 17.11 50.02
N PRO A 735 6.23 18.22 49.39
CA PRO A 735 7.22 19.15 49.96
C PRO A 735 6.68 19.87 51.20
N VAL A 736 7.53 19.99 52.22
CA VAL A 736 7.32 20.89 53.35
C VAL A 736 7.97 22.23 53.02
N ASN A 737 7.17 23.28 52.87
CA ASN A 737 7.67 24.63 52.57
C ASN A 737 8.10 25.34 53.86
N LEU A 738 9.32 25.87 53.85
CA LEU A 738 9.93 26.61 54.94
C LEU A 738 10.39 27.97 54.42
N THR A 739 10.55 28.94 55.31
CA THR A 739 11.10 30.25 54.97
C THR A 739 12.40 30.44 55.73
N THR A 740 13.44 30.93 55.05
CA THR A 740 14.74 31.21 55.67
C THR A 740 14.67 32.47 56.54
N ASP A 741 15.33 32.43 57.70
CA ASP A 741 15.64 33.59 58.53
C ASP A 741 17.16 33.71 58.64
N ASN A 742 17.70 34.84 58.21
CA ASN A 742 19.15 35.05 58.06
C ASN A 742 19.85 33.89 57.33
N GLY A 743 19.25 33.42 56.22
CA GLY A 743 19.77 32.32 55.40
C GLY A 743 19.49 30.92 55.94
N ILE A 744 18.89 30.78 57.12
CA ILE A 744 18.70 29.47 57.78
C ILE A 744 17.22 29.11 57.89
N ALA A 745 16.85 27.88 57.52
CA ALA A 745 15.55 27.29 57.84
C ALA A 745 15.73 25.99 58.63
N THR A 746 14.80 25.67 59.54
CA THR A 746 14.84 24.43 60.32
C THR A 746 13.51 23.68 60.31
N ALA A 747 13.58 22.34 60.32
CA ALA A 747 12.43 21.46 60.45
C ALA A 747 12.73 20.33 61.42
N ASN A 748 11.76 19.96 62.27
CA ASN A 748 11.85 18.79 63.13
C ASN A 748 11.02 17.66 62.54
N ILE A 749 11.65 16.51 62.30
CA ILE A 749 11.01 15.34 61.66
C ILE A 749 11.35 14.06 62.42
N SER A 750 10.50 13.04 62.29
CA SER A 750 10.74 11.67 62.78
C SER A 750 10.40 10.67 61.67
N PHE A 751 11.01 9.49 61.70
CA PHE A 751 10.72 8.41 60.76
C PHE A 751 10.02 7.26 61.47
N ASP A 752 8.93 6.77 60.89
CA ASP A 752 8.16 5.67 61.47
C ASP A 752 8.64 4.29 60.99
N VAL A 753 9.48 4.26 59.94
CA VAL A 753 10.02 3.03 59.33
C VAL A 753 11.54 3.09 59.30
N ALA A 754 12.18 1.95 59.58
CA ALA A 754 13.64 1.82 59.54
C ALA A 754 14.10 1.61 58.09
N GLN A 755 14.68 2.66 57.50
CA GLN A 755 15.09 2.67 56.11
C GLN A 755 16.11 3.78 55.84
N GLU A 756 16.73 3.72 54.67
CA GLU A 756 17.47 4.85 54.15
C GLU A 756 16.48 5.93 53.66
N ASN A 757 16.54 7.13 54.23
CA ASN A 757 15.69 8.26 53.83
C ASN A 757 16.52 9.32 53.10
N THR A 758 16.08 9.69 51.92
CA THR A 758 16.71 10.74 51.10
C THR A 758 15.99 12.05 51.36
N LEU A 759 16.72 13.03 51.88
CA LEU A 759 16.21 14.37 52.16
C LEU A 759 16.80 15.32 51.13
N THR A 760 15.96 15.80 50.22
CA THR A 760 16.33 16.79 49.22
C THR A 760 15.74 18.13 49.61
N VAL A 761 16.60 19.12 49.79
CA VAL A 761 16.17 20.51 49.92
C VAL A 761 16.28 21.20 48.57
N ARG A 762 15.27 21.98 48.21
CA ARG A 762 15.24 22.72 46.95
C ARG A 762 14.94 24.18 47.20
N PHE A 763 15.72 25.03 46.55
CA PHE A 763 15.36 26.39 46.26
C PHE A 763 15.08 26.46 44.75
N ASP A 764 13.84 26.71 44.35
CA ASP A 764 13.40 26.64 42.94
C ASP A 764 13.90 27.82 42.08
N GLY A 765 14.64 28.74 42.69
CA GLY A 765 15.15 29.95 42.05
C GLY A 765 14.10 31.05 42.00
N GLU A 766 14.57 32.29 41.97
CA GLU A 766 13.74 33.49 41.86
C GLU A 766 14.28 34.41 40.75
N LEU A 767 13.72 35.61 40.61
CA LEU A 767 14.12 36.58 39.57
C LEU A 767 15.63 36.88 39.61
N ASP A 768 16.25 36.87 40.79
CA ASP A 768 17.64 37.31 40.99
C ASP A 768 18.61 36.17 41.35
N TYR A 769 18.13 34.93 41.53
CA TYR A 769 18.91 33.82 42.06
C TYR A 769 18.62 32.48 41.38
N ASN A 770 19.67 31.68 41.13
CA ASN A 770 19.55 30.37 40.49
C ASN A 770 18.98 29.35 41.45
N ALA A 771 18.27 28.38 40.89
CA ALA A 771 17.82 27.22 41.65
C ALA A 771 19.04 26.45 42.17
N SER A 772 18.95 25.97 43.40
CA SER A 772 19.94 25.07 43.97
C SER A 772 19.24 23.99 44.77
N ASN A 773 19.88 22.83 44.85
CA ASN A 773 19.42 21.74 45.68
C ASN A 773 20.61 21.11 46.38
N ASP A 774 20.34 20.51 47.52
CA ASP A 774 21.28 19.66 48.23
C ASP A 774 20.54 18.45 48.77
N THR A 775 21.24 17.33 48.86
CA THR A 775 20.64 16.07 49.27
C THR A 775 21.54 15.37 50.27
N ILE A 776 20.94 14.95 51.38
CA ILE A 776 21.58 14.09 52.37
C ILE A 776 20.76 12.83 52.59
N THR A 777 21.44 11.82 53.10
CA THR A 777 20.82 10.57 53.50
C THR A 777 20.78 10.46 55.02
N VAL A 778 19.62 10.08 55.56
CA VAL A 778 19.42 9.74 56.98
C VAL A 778 18.92 8.31 57.07
N ASN A 779 19.71 7.44 57.71
CA ASN A 779 19.40 6.02 57.83
C ASN A 779 18.67 5.72 59.15
N SER A 780 17.34 5.68 59.14
CA SER A 780 16.57 5.38 60.35
C SER A 780 16.74 3.91 60.76
N GLN A 781 17.05 3.67 62.03
CA GLN A 781 17.40 2.35 62.55
C GLN A 781 16.23 1.72 63.32
N LYS A 782 16.12 0.38 63.22
CA LYS A 782 15.22 -0.42 64.06
C LYS A 782 15.58 -0.28 65.53
N LEU A 783 14.58 -0.40 66.41
CA LEU A 783 14.78 -0.36 67.86
C LEU A 783 15.49 -1.63 68.35
N PRO A 784 16.63 -1.52 69.05
CA PRO A 784 17.35 -2.68 69.56
C PRO A 784 16.56 -3.38 70.68
N THR A 785 16.56 -4.71 70.72
CA THR A 785 15.83 -5.49 71.74
C THR A 785 16.74 -6.23 72.71
N ASN A 786 16.20 -6.49 73.90
CA ASN A 786 16.78 -7.37 74.90
C ASN A 786 15.77 -8.49 75.19
N ILE A 787 16.22 -9.73 75.15
CA ILE A 787 15.42 -10.92 75.43
C ILE A 787 15.95 -11.62 76.67
N THR A 788 15.04 -12.06 77.53
CA THR A 788 15.34 -12.88 78.71
C THR A 788 14.45 -14.10 78.72
N ALA A 789 14.97 -15.24 79.17
CA ALA A 789 14.20 -16.46 79.34
C ALA A 789 14.41 -17.04 80.74
N THR A 790 13.35 -17.61 81.32
CA THR A 790 13.35 -18.25 82.63
C THR A 790 12.71 -19.62 82.55
N LEU A 791 13.33 -20.63 83.17
CA LEU A 791 12.81 -21.99 83.20
C LEU A 791 11.66 -22.08 84.20
N THR A 792 10.50 -22.56 83.77
CA THR A 792 9.30 -22.68 84.60
C THR A 792 8.89 -24.13 84.88
N ASN A 793 9.25 -25.07 84.01
CA ASN A 793 9.13 -26.51 84.23
C ASN A 793 10.31 -27.22 83.56
N ASN A 794 10.92 -28.19 84.23
CA ASN A 794 12.09 -28.94 83.75
C ASN A 794 11.83 -30.44 83.59
N THR A 795 10.56 -30.86 83.55
CA THR A 795 10.18 -32.26 83.36
C THR A 795 10.42 -32.69 81.91
N ILE A 796 11.11 -33.82 81.68
CA ILE A 796 11.34 -34.38 80.33
C ILE A 796 10.03 -34.42 79.52
N ARG A 797 10.06 -33.95 78.27
CA ARG A 797 8.92 -33.78 77.34
C ARG A 797 7.80 -32.83 77.83
N ASN A 798 8.01 -32.14 78.94
CA ASN A 798 7.13 -31.10 79.46
C ASN A 798 7.97 -29.93 80.03
N THR A 799 9.09 -29.64 79.38
CA THR A 799 9.97 -28.52 79.75
C THR A 799 9.33 -27.23 79.24
N THR A 800 9.21 -26.22 80.08
CA THR A 800 8.59 -24.94 79.70
C THR A 800 9.47 -23.77 80.12
N ILE A 801 9.56 -22.76 79.25
CA ILE A 801 10.25 -21.50 79.54
C ILE A 801 9.29 -20.32 79.40
N ASN A 802 9.47 -19.29 80.21
CA ASN A 802 8.85 -17.99 80.03
C ASN A 802 9.87 -17.01 79.45
N VAL A 803 9.49 -16.34 78.36
CA VAL A 803 10.33 -15.40 77.62
C VAL A 803 9.74 -14.01 77.69
N LEU A 804 10.58 -13.00 77.94
CA LEU A 804 10.24 -11.57 77.93
C LEU A 804 11.18 -10.86 76.95
N VAL A 805 10.59 -10.05 76.06
CA VAL A 805 11.32 -9.20 75.10
C VAL A 805 11.01 -7.74 75.40
N THR A 806 12.04 -6.91 75.55
CA THR A 806 11.94 -5.47 75.79
C THR A 806 12.76 -4.67 74.79
N ASP A 807 12.26 -3.50 74.39
CA ASP A 807 13.00 -2.46 73.69
C ASP A 807 14.09 -1.91 74.63
N THR A 808 15.35 -1.95 74.21
CA THR A 808 16.48 -1.44 75.01
C THR A 808 16.56 0.08 75.05
N HIS A 809 15.86 0.76 74.13
CA HIS A 809 15.86 2.22 74.07
C HIS A 809 15.04 2.85 75.20
N ASN A 810 13.91 2.25 75.57
CA ASN A 810 12.97 2.82 76.55
C ASN A 810 12.41 1.78 77.56
N ASN A 811 12.92 0.54 77.56
CA ASN A 811 12.45 -0.58 78.38
C ASN A 811 10.97 -0.96 78.20
N LYS A 812 10.32 -0.53 77.11
CA LYS A 812 8.95 -0.97 76.80
C LYS A 812 8.96 -2.43 76.37
N LYS A 813 7.90 -3.15 76.74
CA LYS A 813 7.73 -4.53 76.31
C LYS A 813 7.42 -4.58 74.81
N VAL A 814 8.14 -5.42 74.09
CA VAL A 814 7.87 -5.70 72.67
C VAL A 814 6.65 -6.62 72.63
N THR A 815 5.62 -6.30 71.85
CA THR A 815 4.33 -7.00 71.86
C THR A 815 4.05 -7.80 70.58
N THR A 816 5.01 -7.80 69.65
CA THR A 816 4.94 -8.45 68.34
C THR A 816 6.22 -9.25 68.07
N GLY A 817 6.18 -10.14 67.08
CA GLY A 817 7.35 -10.92 66.63
C GLY A 817 7.42 -12.35 67.17
N GLN A 818 8.27 -13.15 66.53
CA GLN A 818 8.42 -14.58 66.78
C GLN A 818 9.62 -14.88 67.68
N ILE A 819 9.46 -15.88 68.54
CA ILE A 819 10.52 -16.46 69.35
C ILE A 819 10.72 -17.90 68.92
N GLU A 820 11.97 -18.28 68.72
CA GLU A 820 12.37 -19.64 68.39
C GLU A 820 13.41 -20.14 69.39
N VAL A 821 13.34 -21.43 69.73
CA VAL A 821 14.25 -22.05 70.69
C VAL A 821 14.97 -23.18 69.99
N TYR A 822 16.31 -23.13 70.05
CA TYR A 822 17.20 -24.08 69.41
C TYR A 822 18.04 -24.81 70.45
N ASP A 823 18.26 -26.11 70.26
CA ASP A 823 19.24 -26.87 71.04
C ASP A 823 20.68 -26.63 70.57
N ASN A 824 21.65 -27.28 71.24
CA ASN A 824 23.08 -27.17 70.92
C ASN A 824 23.50 -27.73 69.55
N ASN A 825 22.62 -28.45 68.85
CA ASN A 825 22.85 -28.92 67.49
C ASN A 825 22.12 -28.04 66.45
N ASP A 826 21.71 -26.83 66.85
CA ASP A 826 20.89 -25.91 66.05
C ASP A 826 19.54 -26.50 65.58
N LYS A 827 19.02 -27.51 66.30
CA LYS A 827 17.69 -28.05 66.02
C LYS A 827 16.63 -27.25 66.77
N LYS A 828 15.61 -26.81 66.03
CA LYS A 828 14.44 -26.11 66.61
C LYS A 828 13.66 -27.05 67.52
N VAL A 829 13.55 -26.70 68.80
CA VAL A 829 12.87 -27.49 69.87
C VAL A 829 11.65 -26.79 70.45
N GLY A 830 11.41 -25.52 70.09
CA GLY A 830 10.23 -24.77 70.48
C GLY A 830 10.05 -23.50 69.66
N ASN A 831 8.82 -22.97 69.65
CA ASN A 831 8.51 -21.65 69.11
C ASN A 831 7.28 -21.06 69.80
N ALA A 832 7.18 -19.73 69.78
CA ALA A 832 5.99 -19.00 70.17
C ALA A 832 6.01 -17.60 69.56
N THR A 833 4.84 -16.97 69.52
CA THR A 833 4.72 -15.53 69.25
C THR A 833 4.71 -14.77 70.57
N VAL A 834 5.32 -13.58 70.59
CA VAL A 834 5.15 -12.64 71.70
C VAL A 834 3.69 -12.19 71.74
N ASN A 835 3.06 -12.16 72.92
CA ASN A 835 1.67 -11.72 73.06
C ASN A 835 1.56 -10.23 73.42
N SER A 836 0.32 -9.71 73.52
CA SER A 836 0.03 -8.30 73.84
C SER A 836 0.58 -7.81 75.19
N THR A 837 1.04 -8.72 76.07
CA THR A 837 1.67 -8.39 77.36
C THR A 837 3.20 -8.41 77.30
N GLY A 838 3.78 -8.72 76.15
CA GLY A 838 5.21 -8.81 75.87
C GLY A 838 5.93 -10.00 76.50
N THR A 839 5.17 -11.00 76.94
CA THR A 839 5.69 -12.25 77.49
C THR A 839 5.11 -13.43 76.73
N THR A 840 5.79 -14.58 76.71
CA THR A 840 5.21 -15.81 76.17
C THR A 840 5.76 -17.04 76.89
N THR A 841 4.97 -18.10 76.95
CA THR A 841 5.37 -19.39 77.52
C THR A 841 5.56 -20.38 76.39
N ILE A 842 6.72 -21.05 76.36
CA ILE A 842 7.09 -21.98 75.30
C ILE A 842 7.26 -23.37 75.89
N ASN A 843 6.49 -24.32 75.37
CA ASN A 843 6.67 -25.74 75.67
C ASN A 843 7.76 -26.31 74.75
N LEU A 844 8.71 -27.04 75.33
CA LEU A 844 9.91 -27.52 74.67
C LEU A 844 9.94 -29.06 74.67
N ASP A 845 10.26 -29.64 73.53
CA ASP A 845 10.39 -31.10 73.36
C ASP A 845 11.80 -31.60 73.75
N VAL A 846 12.20 -31.33 75.00
CA VAL A 846 13.48 -31.81 75.56
C VAL A 846 13.36 -33.26 76.01
N LYS A 847 14.19 -34.15 75.44
CA LYS A 847 14.06 -35.62 75.56
C LYS A 847 15.09 -36.29 76.47
N THR A 848 16.06 -35.55 76.97
CA THR A 848 17.18 -36.06 77.78
C THR A 848 17.08 -35.59 79.23
N LYS A 849 17.74 -36.31 80.14
CA LYS A 849 17.82 -35.94 81.57
C LYS A 849 19.04 -35.06 81.88
N ASP A 850 19.89 -34.80 80.88
CA ASP A 850 21.14 -34.05 81.02
C ASP A 850 20.92 -32.54 80.86
N ILE A 851 21.84 -31.74 81.41
CA ILE A 851 21.86 -30.28 81.24
C ILE A 851 21.90 -29.98 79.73
N THR A 852 20.92 -29.24 79.23
CA THR A 852 20.76 -28.94 77.81
C THR A 852 20.73 -27.43 77.64
N GLU A 853 21.78 -26.87 77.04
CA GLU A 853 21.77 -25.43 76.71
C GLU A 853 20.86 -25.18 75.51
N LEU A 854 20.08 -24.11 75.62
CA LEU A 854 19.11 -23.66 74.64
C LEU A 854 19.38 -22.21 74.26
N ASN A 855 19.34 -21.94 72.96
CA ASN A 855 19.39 -20.59 72.42
C ASN A 855 17.96 -20.12 72.13
N VAL A 856 17.46 -19.20 72.95
CA VAL A 856 16.17 -18.53 72.76
C VAL A 856 16.40 -17.30 71.92
N LYS A 857 15.87 -17.28 70.70
CA LYS A 857 16.07 -16.22 69.71
C LYS A 857 14.76 -15.48 69.49
N TYR A 858 14.74 -14.17 69.73
CA TYR A 858 13.70 -13.29 69.19
C TYR A 858 14.12 -12.90 67.77
N MET A 859 13.26 -13.17 66.79
CA MET A 859 13.63 -13.09 65.38
C MET A 859 13.63 -11.67 64.80
N GLY A 860 13.19 -10.67 65.58
CA GLY A 860 13.00 -9.29 65.12
C GLY A 860 11.66 -9.08 64.41
N THR A 861 11.36 -7.83 64.11
CA THR A 861 10.24 -7.39 63.25
C THR A 861 10.71 -6.25 62.35
N ASP A 862 9.81 -5.61 61.62
CA ASP A 862 10.12 -4.38 60.87
C ASP A 862 10.57 -3.24 61.79
N ASP A 863 10.09 -3.21 63.03
CA ASP A 863 10.42 -2.17 64.01
C ASP A 863 11.59 -2.52 64.92
N TYR A 864 11.86 -3.81 65.15
CA TYR A 864 12.76 -4.29 66.20
C TYR A 864 13.88 -5.20 65.69
N VAL A 865 15.10 -5.00 66.19
CA VAL A 865 16.25 -5.88 65.91
C VAL A 865 16.09 -7.24 66.62
N ASN A 866 16.63 -8.31 66.03
CA ASN A 866 16.67 -9.63 66.65
C ASN A 866 17.58 -9.62 67.91
N SER A 867 17.32 -10.56 68.83
CA SER A 867 18.15 -10.74 70.03
C SER A 867 18.16 -12.20 70.46
N THR A 868 19.18 -12.62 71.19
CA THR A 868 19.35 -14.02 71.63
C THR A 868 19.69 -14.09 73.11
N TYR A 869 19.11 -15.06 73.80
CA TYR A 869 19.38 -15.39 75.19
C TYR A 869 19.70 -16.87 75.33
N LYS A 870 20.76 -17.20 76.07
CA LYS A 870 21.14 -18.57 76.38
C LYS A 870 20.56 -18.97 77.73
N ILE A 871 19.93 -20.14 77.79
CA ILE A 871 19.40 -20.73 79.02
C ILE A 871 19.83 -22.20 79.11
N SER A 872 20.13 -22.69 80.31
CA SER A 872 20.59 -24.06 80.57
C SER A 872 19.57 -24.88 81.34
#